data_AF-A0A364V7P3-F1
#
_entry.id   AF-A0A364V7P3-F1
#
_cell.length_a   1.000
_cell.length_b   1.000
_cell.length_c   1.000
_cell.angle_alpha   90.00
_cell.angle_beta   90.00
_cell.angle_gamma   90.00
#
_symmetry.space_group_name_H-M   'P 1'
#
loop_
_entity.id
_entity.type
_entity.pdbx_description
1 polymer ?
#
loop_
_entity_poly.entity_id
_entity_poly.type
_entity_poly.pdbx_seq_one_letter_code
_entity_poly.pdbx_strand_id
1 'polypeptide(L)'
;MLKLHELVLDNVAGVDHAELSFPETGVVVVHGPNEVGKSTFLSAFELLLSDVGVNSRSKSVRALRQRGKDEDTAIAALMTVGDKKLHIRKVFRPGSGKAELRVERPRPESLTGRQAEDRFAEILAEGVDESLLAALTVHQGSSLGEFRAGDVQSLPAMLHSTSDGEEEPDGHRPPAAWEDADTSALLARAEGEYLRYYTAKGKISAKGPLAAAQKASEVAQEDLAQVREDYDQARELIRHIEDGLAEQVEVRRGLPTAREELAAAEQKLAQVNKAQERLAAQQQRVDSARSAAQLAHMKVDERAAAAQRVREARAAVDSGSQDHSRLQAEAHAEAEALTAAKAALSALTEEHRAAKQLVATLTQAGAAERAAAERERTAAKLERARGVNARLDGAAEKLRTNVATPQRVAALRDALAELNTAQQVLEASSTSVEIHGPAGAVFTEDGEEHTLGSTGTPFTTKATQRREYGLGDFQVVLTPSQELHEPEQAVRRAQEAVEAASRQLHVEPGDLPAARKQNEEREALERNVAELRLELATITSGTPIDELERRLHDAQAESERAQAARDAESERWSQLVPDPGSVNFQQLPAGLNLADLHSDSPADPERGEHEAAAAELARAWEQACDSGLADLRARLEATATGASFRLQAAEQAFTEKRATADAAVRALSEQRELRSDEELSKAAAEAASHLQGAEAALAEQREECGRLDPTSAQAEVDGAKVRLQRLEARKRDLETAITRAEGALGTRAGVAERLADAERAATTAQRDLDRVERAAAAASLLWETLNRARAELRAAYEEPFKRRFQELARVVFGPDSEFVLGEDLGIEARVQQGLRLDTELLSGGAQEQLLLLARLAVATLAGREGSVPIFLDDALGFSDPRRIRAMNTVLGQLGKQHQIVVFTCDVNRFDRISGAQFTQLGSAR
;
A
#
# COMPACT_ATOMS: atom_id res chain seq x y z
N MET A 1 -38.38 95.05 -109.23
CA MET A 1 -37.64 95.86 -108.24
C MET A 1 -37.78 97.34 -108.52
N LEU A 2 -37.82 98.15 -107.46
CA LEU A 2 -38.05 99.60 -107.49
C LEU A 2 -36.74 100.39 -107.69
N LYS A 3 -36.74 101.38 -108.58
CA LYS A 3 -35.67 102.39 -108.76
C LYS A 3 -36.30 103.77 -108.85
N LEU A 4 -35.87 104.72 -108.04
CA LEU A 4 -36.32 106.11 -108.10
C LEU A 4 -35.41 106.90 -109.04
N HIS A 5 -35.93 107.59 -110.05
CA HIS A 5 -35.12 108.40 -110.97
C HIS A 5 -35.25 109.90 -110.69
N GLU A 6 -36.43 110.34 -110.28
CA GLU A 6 -36.72 111.75 -110.00
C GLU A 6 -37.84 111.85 -108.97
N LEU A 7 -37.77 112.84 -108.09
CA LEU A 7 -38.79 113.18 -107.10
C LEU A 7 -38.96 114.69 -107.01
N VAL A 8 -40.17 115.16 -107.27
CA VAL A 8 -40.57 116.56 -107.27
C VAL A 8 -41.62 116.78 -106.20
N LEU A 9 -41.40 117.77 -105.35
CA LEU A 9 -42.32 118.20 -104.30
C LEU A 9 -42.77 119.63 -104.57
N ASP A 10 -44.08 119.88 -104.61
CA ASP A 10 -44.68 121.22 -104.63
C ASP A 10 -45.56 121.40 -103.38
N ASN A 11 -45.31 122.45 -102.60
CA ASN A 11 -46.08 122.85 -101.42
C ASN A 11 -46.27 121.73 -100.38
N VAL A 12 -45.16 121.04 -100.08
CA VAL A 12 -45.11 119.90 -99.16
C VAL A 12 -44.46 120.32 -97.84
N ALA A 13 -45.25 120.40 -96.78
CA ALA A 13 -44.86 120.83 -95.44
C ALA A 13 -44.13 122.19 -95.44
N GLY A 14 -42.81 122.20 -95.27
CA GLY A 14 -41.98 123.41 -95.31
C GLY A 14 -41.38 123.72 -96.68
N VAL A 15 -41.62 122.88 -97.69
CA VAL A 15 -40.99 122.95 -99.03
C VAL A 15 -41.98 123.53 -100.03
N ASP A 16 -41.71 124.72 -100.56
CA ASP A 16 -42.53 125.34 -101.62
C ASP A 16 -42.37 124.61 -102.95
N HIS A 17 -41.14 124.41 -103.41
CA HIS A 17 -40.82 123.60 -104.58
C HIS A 17 -39.42 123.03 -104.46
N ALA A 18 -39.26 121.73 -104.71
CA ALA A 18 -37.95 121.11 -104.81
C ALA A 18 -37.96 119.85 -105.68
N GLU A 19 -36.91 119.68 -106.47
CA GLU A 19 -36.72 118.59 -107.43
C GLU A 19 -35.38 117.90 -107.17
N LEU A 20 -35.40 116.58 -107.06
CA LEU A 20 -34.22 115.73 -106.88
C LEU A 20 -34.17 114.65 -107.95
N SER A 21 -33.02 114.53 -108.62
CA SER A 21 -32.75 113.44 -109.58
C SER A 21 -31.80 112.42 -108.96
N PHE A 22 -32.01 111.14 -109.27
CA PHE A 22 -31.27 110.02 -108.71
C PHE A 22 -30.77 109.08 -109.83
N PRO A 23 -29.52 108.57 -109.75
CA PRO A 23 -29.00 107.58 -110.68
C PRO A 23 -29.55 106.19 -110.38
N GLU A 24 -29.57 105.29 -111.38
CA GLU A 24 -30.11 103.93 -111.22
C GLU A 24 -29.37 103.05 -110.20
N THR A 25 -28.09 103.35 -109.98
CA THR A 25 -27.21 102.75 -108.95
C THR A 25 -26.23 103.84 -108.51
N GLY A 26 -25.70 103.71 -107.30
CA GLY A 26 -24.78 104.67 -106.71
C GLY A 26 -25.29 105.18 -105.37
N VAL A 27 -24.47 105.98 -104.71
CA VAL A 27 -24.86 106.66 -103.46
C VAL A 27 -25.15 108.12 -103.76
N VAL A 28 -26.36 108.58 -103.45
CA VAL A 28 -26.74 110.00 -103.48
C VAL A 28 -26.88 110.50 -102.05
N VAL A 29 -26.12 111.52 -101.71
CA VAL A 29 -26.18 112.17 -100.39
C VAL A 29 -26.86 113.53 -100.55
N VAL A 30 -28.10 113.60 -100.10
CA VAL A 30 -28.92 114.81 -100.06
C VAL A 30 -28.71 115.51 -98.72
N HIS A 31 -28.20 116.75 -98.74
CA HIS A 31 -27.81 117.45 -97.51
C HIS A 31 -28.34 118.88 -97.40
N GLY A 32 -28.53 119.34 -96.16
CA GLY A 32 -29.00 120.69 -95.83
C GLY A 32 -29.29 120.86 -94.33
N PRO A 33 -29.61 122.07 -93.84
CA PRO A 33 -30.11 122.28 -92.48
C PRO A 33 -31.40 121.47 -92.23
N ASN A 34 -31.68 121.09 -90.97
CA ASN A 34 -32.86 120.27 -90.64
C ASN A 34 -34.20 120.93 -90.99
N GLU A 35 -34.22 122.26 -91.07
CA GLU A 35 -35.41 123.06 -91.36
C GLU A 35 -35.80 123.10 -92.84
N VAL A 36 -34.99 122.51 -93.74
CA VAL A 36 -35.20 122.52 -95.21
C VAL A 36 -35.97 121.28 -95.70
N GLY A 37 -36.46 120.42 -94.79
CA GLY A 37 -37.40 119.35 -95.13
C GLY A 37 -36.80 118.02 -95.64
N LYS A 38 -35.61 117.60 -95.19
CA LYS A 38 -34.99 116.31 -95.59
C LYS A 38 -35.85 115.08 -95.30
N SER A 39 -36.29 114.92 -94.05
CA SER A 39 -37.20 113.82 -93.69
C SER A 39 -38.57 113.97 -94.37
N THR A 40 -38.95 115.20 -94.74
CA THR A 40 -40.15 115.47 -95.53
C THR A 40 -40.07 114.81 -96.91
N PHE A 41 -38.90 114.74 -97.55
CA PHE A 41 -38.74 114.05 -98.84
C PHE A 41 -39.02 112.56 -98.76
N LEU A 42 -38.43 111.87 -97.77
CA LEU A 42 -38.64 110.44 -97.60
C LEU A 42 -40.11 110.15 -97.25
N SER A 43 -40.67 110.91 -96.30
CA SER A 43 -42.10 110.76 -95.94
C SER A 43 -43.05 111.10 -97.10
N ALA A 44 -42.69 112.04 -97.97
CA ALA A 44 -43.47 112.35 -99.16
C ALA A 44 -43.39 111.24 -100.20
N PHE A 45 -42.21 110.64 -100.40
CA PHE A 45 -42.05 109.49 -101.27
C PHE A 45 -42.82 108.28 -100.76
N GLU A 46 -42.78 108.00 -99.46
CA GLU A 46 -43.59 106.94 -98.85
C GLU A 46 -45.08 107.21 -98.98
N LEU A 47 -45.52 108.45 -98.76
CA LEU A 47 -46.91 108.82 -98.99
C LEU A 47 -47.31 108.60 -100.45
N LEU A 48 -46.41 108.89 -101.40
CA LEU A 48 -46.64 108.65 -102.82
C LEU A 48 -46.85 107.16 -103.11
N LEU A 49 -46.00 106.29 -102.53
CA LEU A 49 -46.07 104.83 -102.67
C LEU A 49 -47.23 104.19 -101.90
N SER A 50 -47.72 104.85 -100.85
CA SER A 50 -48.82 104.32 -100.05
C SER A 50 -50.15 104.24 -100.81
N ASP A 51 -51.05 103.41 -100.29
CA ASP A 51 -52.46 103.27 -100.70
C ASP A 51 -53.32 104.50 -100.32
N VAL A 52 -52.73 105.51 -99.67
CA VAL A 52 -53.42 106.72 -99.27
C VAL A 52 -53.83 107.53 -100.50
N GLY A 53 -55.13 107.57 -100.77
CA GLY A 53 -55.68 108.30 -101.90
C GLY A 53 -55.53 109.84 -101.81
N VAL A 54 -55.51 110.51 -102.96
CA VAL A 54 -55.31 111.98 -103.10
C VAL A 54 -56.37 112.84 -102.42
N ASN A 55 -57.54 112.27 -102.12
CA ASN A 55 -58.63 112.94 -101.40
C ASN A 55 -58.58 112.70 -99.87
N SER A 56 -57.60 111.94 -99.38
CA SER A 56 -57.51 111.53 -97.99
C SER A 56 -57.28 112.72 -97.05
N ARG A 57 -57.85 112.61 -95.84
CA ARG A 57 -57.60 113.53 -94.73
C ARG A 57 -56.75 112.85 -93.64
N SER A 58 -56.01 111.80 -93.98
CA SER A 58 -55.21 111.02 -93.04
C SER A 58 -54.17 111.89 -92.32
N LYS A 59 -53.67 111.38 -91.19
CA LYS A 59 -52.60 112.04 -90.43
C LYS A 59 -51.36 112.28 -91.31
N SER A 60 -51.00 111.33 -92.17
CA SER A 60 -49.87 111.43 -93.10
C SER A 60 -50.01 112.57 -94.11
N VAL A 61 -51.19 112.72 -94.74
CA VAL A 61 -51.47 113.85 -95.66
C VAL A 61 -51.51 115.18 -94.91
N ARG A 62 -52.17 115.24 -93.73
CA ARG A 62 -52.23 116.48 -92.93
C ARG A 62 -50.87 116.93 -92.41
N ALA A 63 -49.98 116.00 -92.08
CA ALA A 63 -48.64 116.29 -91.61
C ALA A 63 -47.78 116.96 -92.70
N LEU A 64 -48.03 116.62 -93.97
CA LEU A 64 -47.32 117.15 -95.13
C LEU A 64 -48.00 118.36 -95.79
N ARG A 65 -49.11 118.87 -95.24
CA ARG A 65 -49.75 120.10 -95.76
C ARG A 65 -49.02 121.34 -95.27
N GLN A 66 -48.69 122.25 -96.18
CA GLN A 66 -48.04 123.51 -95.83
C GLN A 66 -48.96 124.41 -94.97
N ARG A 67 -48.42 124.99 -93.89
CA ARG A 67 -49.18 125.83 -92.95
C ARG A 67 -49.13 127.29 -93.39
N GLY A 68 -50.30 127.92 -93.55
CA GLY A 68 -50.44 129.37 -93.80
C GLY A 68 -50.57 129.80 -95.26
N LYS A 69 -50.40 128.88 -96.23
CA LYS A 69 -50.73 129.06 -97.65
C LYS A 69 -51.86 128.09 -98.02
N ASP A 70 -52.84 128.52 -98.82
CA ASP A 70 -53.93 127.65 -99.31
C ASP A 70 -53.56 127.02 -100.67
N GLU A 71 -52.40 126.36 -100.70
CA GLU A 71 -51.89 125.64 -101.87
C GLU A 71 -51.99 124.13 -101.68
N ASP A 72 -52.06 123.40 -102.78
CA ASP A 72 -52.17 121.94 -102.75
C ASP A 72 -50.79 121.29 -102.70
N THR A 73 -50.67 120.30 -101.82
CA THR A 73 -49.50 119.44 -101.71
C THR A 73 -49.46 118.51 -102.91
N ALA A 74 -48.49 118.71 -103.81
CA ALA A 74 -48.28 117.84 -104.95
C ALA A 74 -46.94 117.11 -104.84
N ILE A 75 -46.96 115.81 -105.11
CA ILE A 75 -45.80 114.95 -105.09
C ILE A 75 -45.76 114.23 -106.42
N ALA A 76 -44.66 114.33 -107.15
CA ALA A 76 -44.45 113.61 -108.40
C ALA A 76 -43.15 112.83 -108.37
N ALA A 77 -43.12 111.64 -108.96
CA ALA A 77 -41.90 110.88 -109.13
C ALA A 77 -41.84 110.17 -110.47
N LEU A 78 -40.64 110.17 -111.06
CA LEU A 78 -40.26 109.27 -112.14
C LEU A 78 -39.55 108.07 -111.51
N MET A 79 -40.07 106.86 -111.74
CA MET A 79 -39.51 105.64 -111.15
C MET A 79 -39.62 104.46 -112.12
N THR A 80 -38.87 103.39 -111.81
CA THR A 80 -39.05 102.09 -112.45
C THR A 80 -39.47 101.07 -111.40
N VAL A 81 -40.57 100.37 -111.65
CA VAL A 81 -41.09 99.30 -110.80
C VAL A 81 -41.15 98.03 -111.63
N GLY A 82 -40.23 97.09 -111.36
CA GLY A 82 -40.08 95.91 -112.21
C GLY A 82 -39.53 96.29 -113.58
N ASP A 83 -40.25 95.97 -114.64
CA ASP A 83 -39.97 96.37 -116.03
C ASP A 83 -40.68 97.68 -116.44
N LYS A 84 -41.48 98.27 -115.54
CA LYS A 84 -42.33 99.42 -115.85
C LYS A 84 -41.64 100.73 -115.46
N LYS A 85 -41.26 101.56 -116.45
CA LYS A 85 -40.81 102.94 -116.19
C LYS A 85 -42.02 103.87 -116.24
N LEU A 86 -42.28 104.61 -115.17
CA LEU A 86 -43.49 105.40 -115.00
C LEU A 86 -43.24 106.73 -114.29
N HIS A 87 -44.07 107.72 -114.59
CA HIS A 87 -44.17 109.00 -113.91
C HIS A 87 -45.54 109.08 -113.22
N ILE A 88 -45.55 109.28 -111.91
CA ILE A 88 -46.76 109.41 -111.10
C ILE A 88 -46.76 110.79 -110.45
N ARG A 89 -47.86 111.55 -110.57
CA ARG A 89 -48.08 112.82 -109.87
C ARG A 89 -49.38 112.75 -109.08
N LYS A 90 -49.29 112.93 -107.76
CA LYS A 90 -50.43 112.97 -106.83
C LYS A 90 -50.52 114.36 -106.19
N VAL A 91 -51.62 115.05 -106.42
CA VAL A 91 -51.99 116.33 -105.80
C VAL A 91 -53.04 116.06 -104.72
N PHE A 92 -52.65 116.21 -103.47
CA PHE A 92 -53.48 115.89 -102.31
C PHE A 92 -54.33 117.09 -101.90
N ARG A 93 -55.63 117.04 -102.24
CA ARG A 93 -56.64 118.02 -101.80
C ARG A 93 -57.91 117.29 -101.38
N PRO A 94 -58.41 117.48 -100.15
CA PRO A 94 -59.64 116.82 -99.72
C PRO A 94 -60.83 117.13 -100.65
N GLY A 95 -61.36 116.10 -101.29
CA GLY A 95 -62.54 116.16 -102.16
C GLY A 95 -62.30 116.63 -103.60
N SER A 96 -61.09 117.09 -103.94
CA SER A 96 -60.75 117.50 -105.33
C SER A 96 -59.28 117.23 -105.69
N GLY A 97 -58.66 116.27 -105.01
CA GLY A 97 -57.31 115.80 -105.30
C GLY A 97 -57.23 115.15 -106.68
N LYS A 98 -56.04 115.17 -107.27
CA LYS A 98 -55.78 114.68 -108.63
C LYS A 98 -54.62 113.72 -108.62
N ALA A 99 -54.77 112.58 -109.28
CA ALA A 99 -53.67 111.66 -109.55
C ALA A 99 -53.49 111.55 -111.06
N GLU A 100 -52.25 111.52 -111.53
CA GLU A 100 -51.88 111.34 -112.93
C GLU A 100 -50.76 110.31 -113.00
N LEU A 101 -51.02 109.17 -113.65
CA LEU A 101 -50.03 108.11 -113.87
C LEU A 101 -49.72 108.05 -115.36
N ARG A 102 -48.44 108.11 -115.70
CA ARG A 102 -47.94 107.88 -117.05
C ARG A 102 -46.89 106.78 -117.04
N VAL A 103 -47.24 105.58 -117.50
CA VAL A 103 -46.28 104.51 -117.76
C VAL A 103 -45.67 104.76 -119.14
N GLU A 104 -44.34 104.78 -119.24
CA GLU A 104 -43.61 104.97 -120.50
C GLU A 104 -43.31 103.65 -121.20
N ARG A 105 -42.94 102.63 -120.42
CA ARG A 105 -42.56 101.29 -120.88
C ARG A 105 -43.04 100.25 -119.87
N PRO A 106 -43.30 98.99 -120.28
CA PRO A 106 -43.11 98.43 -121.63
C PRO A 106 -44.15 98.92 -122.66
N ARG A 107 -45.34 99.37 -122.21
CA ARG A 107 -46.38 99.98 -123.06
C ARG A 107 -46.74 101.37 -122.52
N PRO A 108 -46.72 102.41 -123.36
CA PRO A 108 -47.16 103.74 -122.94
C PRO A 108 -48.63 103.74 -122.51
N GLU A 109 -48.89 104.18 -121.28
CA GLU A 109 -50.23 104.28 -120.70
C GLU A 109 -50.31 105.61 -119.92
N SER A 110 -51.41 106.36 -120.05
CA SER A 110 -51.62 107.60 -119.30
C SER A 110 -53.03 107.59 -118.70
N LEU A 111 -53.11 107.57 -117.38
CA LEU A 111 -54.33 107.51 -116.61
C LEU A 111 -54.42 108.71 -115.67
N THR A 112 -55.63 109.10 -115.29
CA THR A 112 -55.86 110.18 -114.33
C THR A 112 -56.93 109.80 -113.30
N GLY A 113 -56.99 110.52 -112.19
CA GLY A 113 -57.93 110.30 -111.09
C GLY A 113 -57.79 108.91 -110.48
N ARG A 114 -58.92 108.30 -110.09
CA ARG A 114 -58.94 107.02 -109.38
C ARG A 114 -58.32 105.86 -110.17
N GLN A 115 -58.49 105.83 -111.48
CA GLN A 115 -57.88 104.81 -112.34
C GLN A 115 -56.34 104.85 -112.27
N ALA A 116 -55.75 106.04 -112.14
CA ALA A 116 -54.32 106.19 -111.95
C ALA A 116 -53.86 105.64 -110.58
N GLU A 117 -54.65 105.86 -109.52
CA GLU A 117 -54.33 105.36 -108.17
C GLU A 117 -54.41 103.83 -108.10
N ASP A 118 -55.51 103.25 -108.59
CA ASP A 118 -55.74 101.80 -108.57
C ASP A 118 -54.66 101.07 -109.40
N ARG A 119 -54.35 101.59 -110.61
CA ARG A 119 -53.31 101.00 -111.47
C ARG A 119 -51.91 101.14 -110.86
N PHE A 120 -51.62 102.25 -110.21
CA PHE A 120 -50.34 102.43 -109.53
C PHE A 120 -50.18 101.46 -108.35
N ALA A 121 -51.22 101.27 -107.55
CA ALA A 121 -51.23 100.30 -106.45
C ALA A 121 -51.03 98.85 -106.95
N GLU A 122 -51.67 98.47 -108.06
CA GLU A 122 -51.45 97.16 -108.70
C GLU A 122 -50.00 96.98 -109.15
N ILE A 123 -49.41 98.00 -109.79
CA ILE A 123 -47.99 97.96 -110.21
C ILE A 123 -47.06 97.79 -109.00
N LEU A 124 -47.37 98.42 -107.86
CA LEU A 124 -46.59 98.27 -106.64
C LEU A 124 -46.73 96.87 -106.04
N ALA A 125 -47.96 96.35 -105.89
CA ALA A 125 -48.22 95.02 -105.34
C ALA A 125 -47.56 93.90 -106.16
N GLU A 126 -47.45 94.06 -107.48
CA GLU A 126 -46.75 93.11 -108.36
C GLU A 126 -45.22 93.24 -108.30
N GLY A 127 -44.70 94.46 -108.14
CA GLY A 127 -43.30 94.79 -108.47
C GLY A 127 -42.42 95.22 -107.30
N VAL A 128 -43.01 95.40 -106.12
CA VAL A 128 -42.38 95.87 -104.88
C VAL A 128 -42.75 94.93 -103.74
N ASP A 129 -41.74 94.32 -103.12
CA ASP A 129 -41.90 93.65 -101.84
C ASP A 129 -41.92 94.73 -100.74
N GLU A 130 -43.09 94.96 -100.16
CA GLU A 130 -43.29 95.98 -99.12
C GLU A 130 -42.46 95.67 -97.86
N SER A 131 -42.32 94.39 -97.49
CA SER A 131 -41.53 93.97 -96.33
C SER A 131 -40.03 94.22 -96.56
N LEU A 132 -39.55 94.00 -97.79
CA LEU A 132 -38.18 94.30 -98.19
C LEU A 132 -37.94 95.81 -98.28
N LEU A 133 -38.87 96.59 -98.85
CA LEU A 133 -38.72 98.05 -98.94
C LEU A 133 -38.71 98.69 -97.55
N ALA A 134 -39.58 98.24 -96.65
CA ALA A 134 -39.61 98.68 -95.25
C ALA A 134 -38.31 98.28 -94.53
N ALA A 135 -37.80 97.07 -94.75
CA ALA A 135 -36.52 96.62 -94.20
C ALA A 135 -35.33 97.48 -94.66
N LEU A 136 -35.36 97.98 -95.90
CA LEU A 136 -34.27 98.76 -96.51
C LEU A 136 -34.40 100.28 -96.36
N THR A 137 -35.41 100.75 -95.62
CA THR A 137 -35.65 102.16 -95.32
C THR A 137 -35.36 102.44 -93.84
N VAL A 138 -34.47 103.39 -93.56
CA VAL A 138 -34.06 103.77 -92.20
C VAL A 138 -34.51 105.19 -91.92
N HIS A 139 -35.30 105.39 -90.86
CA HIS A 139 -35.82 106.69 -90.44
C HIS A 139 -34.98 107.33 -89.33
N GLN A 140 -34.98 108.67 -89.30
CA GLN A 140 -34.41 109.41 -88.18
C GLN A 140 -35.17 109.12 -86.88
N GLY A 141 -34.48 108.58 -85.87
CA GLY A 141 -35.04 108.35 -84.53
C GLY A 141 -35.85 107.06 -84.35
N SER A 142 -35.90 106.15 -85.34
CA SER A 142 -36.45 104.79 -85.14
C SER A 142 -35.56 104.00 -84.17
N SER A 143 -36.16 103.29 -83.21
CA SER A 143 -35.49 102.54 -82.14
C SER A 143 -34.50 101.51 -82.72
N LEU A 144 -33.30 101.44 -82.11
CA LEU A 144 -32.17 100.61 -82.53
C LEU A 144 -32.37 99.10 -82.28
N GLY A 145 -33.60 98.59 -82.27
CA GLY A 145 -33.91 97.20 -81.86
C GLY A 145 -34.93 96.44 -82.71
N GLU A 146 -35.53 97.04 -83.74
CA GLU A 146 -36.73 96.44 -84.37
C GLU A 146 -36.46 95.59 -85.63
N PHE A 147 -35.25 95.59 -86.20
CA PHE A 147 -35.02 94.82 -87.43
C PHE A 147 -34.55 93.38 -87.16
N ARG A 148 -35.35 92.40 -87.60
CA ARG A 148 -35.00 90.97 -87.66
C ARG A 148 -35.10 90.50 -89.10
N ALA A 149 -34.09 89.78 -89.57
CA ALA A 149 -34.07 89.34 -90.97
C ALA A 149 -35.19 88.33 -91.28
N GLY A 150 -35.58 87.48 -90.31
CA GLY A 150 -36.67 86.52 -90.44
C GLY A 150 -38.05 87.13 -90.71
N ASP A 151 -38.25 88.43 -90.46
CA ASP A 151 -39.52 89.13 -90.72
C ASP A 151 -39.69 89.49 -92.22
N VAL A 152 -38.64 89.37 -93.02
CA VAL A 152 -38.69 89.60 -94.48
C VAL A 152 -39.30 88.37 -95.14
N GLN A 153 -40.53 88.51 -95.65
CA GLN A 153 -41.31 87.38 -96.16
C GLN A 153 -40.66 86.66 -97.35
N SER A 154 -39.89 87.39 -98.17
CA SER A 154 -39.17 86.83 -99.31
C SER A 154 -37.81 86.22 -98.97
N LEU A 155 -37.28 86.44 -97.75
CA LEU A 155 -35.95 85.98 -97.38
C LEU A 155 -35.80 84.45 -97.41
N PRO A 156 -36.76 83.63 -96.94
CA PRO A 156 -36.74 82.18 -97.13
C PRO A 156 -36.43 81.73 -98.57
N ALA A 157 -37.17 82.27 -99.54
CA ALA A 157 -36.99 81.95 -100.96
C ALA A 157 -35.62 82.42 -101.49
N MET A 158 -35.12 83.56 -101.01
CA MET A 158 -33.79 84.10 -101.38
C MET A 158 -32.63 83.28 -100.78
N LEU A 159 -32.82 82.70 -99.58
CA LEU A 159 -31.83 81.81 -98.98
C LEU A 159 -31.77 80.47 -99.72
N HIS A 160 -32.92 79.97 -100.19
CA HIS A 160 -32.95 78.79 -101.05
C HIS A 160 -32.24 78.99 -102.39
N SER A 161 -32.44 80.14 -103.07
CA SER A 161 -31.78 80.42 -104.35
C SER A 161 -30.27 80.72 -104.23
N THR A 162 -29.73 80.83 -103.01
CA THR A 162 -28.30 81.10 -102.76
C THR A 162 -27.48 79.84 -102.43
N SER A 163 -28.12 78.67 -102.35
CA SER A 163 -27.47 77.36 -102.20
C SER A 163 -27.00 76.80 -103.56
N ASP A 164 -26.13 77.53 -104.26
CA ASP A 164 -25.34 76.96 -105.37
C ASP A 164 -24.22 76.08 -104.76
N GLY A 165 -24.53 74.81 -104.54
CA GLY A 165 -23.60 73.81 -104.03
C GLY A 165 -24.20 72.41 -104.12
N GLU A 166 -23.75 71.65 -105.13
CA GLU A 166 -23.90 70.19 -105.34
C GLU A 166 -25.33 69.66 -105.50
N GLU A 167 -25.67 69.26 -106.73
CA GLU A 167 -26.83 68.39 -107.01
C GLU A 167 -26.68 67.07 -106.24
N GLU A 168 -27.49 66.89 -105.18
CA GLU A 168 -27.64 65.57 -104.58
C GLU A 168 -28.36 64.61 -105.56
N PRO A 169 -27.96 63.32 -105.63
CA PRO A 169 -28.38 62.41 -106.71
C PRO A 169 -29.81 61.87 -106.59
N ASP A 170 -30.54 62.20 -105.53
CA ASP A 170 -31.92 61.80 -105.33
C ASP A 170 -32.78 63.07 -105.29
N GLY A 171 -33.72 63.21 -106.23
CA GLY A 171 -34.54 64.39 -106.49
C GLY A 171 -35.54 64.77 -105.39
N HIS A 172 -35.13 64.73 -104.13
CA HIS A 172 -35.85 65.24 -102.99
C HIS A 172 -35.47 66.71 -102.76
N ARG A 173 -36.24 67.57 -103.41
CA ARG A 173 -36.29 69.00 -103.10
C ARG A 173 -36.78 69.16 -101.64
N PRO A 174 -36.00 69.70 -100.71
CA PRO A 174 -36.50 69.99 -99.37
C PRO A 174 -37.67 70.99 -99.46
N PRO A 175 -38.71 70.85 -98.63
CA PRO A 175 -39.90 71.69 -98.67
C PRO A 175 -39.56 73.16 -98.38
N ALA A 176 -40.36 74.08 -98.93
CA ALA A 176 -40.22 75.53 -98.77
C ALA A 176 -40.51 76.05 -97.34
N ALA A 177 -40.86 75.16 -96.41
CA ALA A 177 -41.12 75.44 -95.00
C ALA A 177 -40.54 74.31 -94.14
N TRP A 178 -39.94 74.66 -92.99
CA TRP A 178 -39.12 73.73 -92.20
C TRP A 178 -39.96 72.78 -91.33
N GLU A 179 -41.27 73.03 -91.20
CA GLU A 179 -42.21 72.17 -90.49
C GLU A 179 -43.55 72.11 -91.25
N ASP A 180 -44.01 70.90 -91.56
CA ASP A 180 -45.41 70.61 -91.89
C ASP A 180 -46.10 69.83 -90.75
N ALA A 181 -47.43 69.77 -90.80
CA ALA A 181 -48.23 69.15 -89.75
C ALA A 181 -48.00 67.63 -89.64
N ASP A 182 -47.67 66.98 -90.76
CA ASP A 182 -47.50 65.52 -90.84
C ASP A 182 -46.17 65.07 -90.22
N THR A 183 -45.09 65.80 -90.46
CA THR A 183 -43.77 65.54 -89.87
C THR A 183 -43.80 65.67 -88.35
N SER A 184 -44.48 66.70 -87.85
CA SER A 184 -44.67 66.91 -86.41
C SER A 184 -45.49 65.80 -85.75
N ALA A 185 -46.53 65.31 -86.42
CA ALA A 185 -47.35 64.21 -85.92
C ALA A 185 -46.59 62.87 -85.85
N LEU A 186 -45.71 62.59 -86.81
CA LEU A 186 -44.86 61.40 -86.80
C LEU A 186 -43.90 61.40 -85.61
N LEU A 187 -43.20 62.53 -85.38
CA LEU A 187 -42.28 62.69 -84.25
C LEU A 187 -42.98 62.48 -82.90
N ALA A 188 -44.17 63.08 -82.73
CA ALA A 188 -44.96 62.94 -81.51
C ALA A 188 -45.41 61.49 -81.24
N ARG A 189 -45.73 60.72 -82.30
CA ARG A 189 -46.08 59.29 -82.16
C ARG A 189 -44.88 58.43 -81.80
N ALA A 190 -43.72 58.66 -82.41
CA ALA A 190 -42.49 57.96 -82.08
C ALA A 190 -42.09 58.24 -80.62
N GLU A 191 -42.22 59.49 -80.16
CA GLU A 191 -42.01 59.87 -78.76
C GLU A 191 -43.02 59.21 -77.83
N GLY A 192 -44.30 59.19 -78.19
CA GLY A 192 -45.34 58.52 -77.40
C GLY A 192 -45.07 57.03 -77.22
N GLU A 193 -44.64 56.33 -78.27
CA GLU A 193 -44.28 54.90 -78.18
C GLU A 193 -43.01 54.67 -77.34
N TYR A 194 -41.99 55.52 -77.51
CA TYR A 194 -40.77 55.49 -76.68
C TYR A 194 -41.08 55.66 -75.19
N LEU A 195 -41.95 56.63 -74.85
CA LEU A 195 -42.31 56.95 -73.47
C LEU A 195 -43.15 55.85 -72.78
N ARG A 196 -43.68 54.88 -73.52
CA ARG A 196 -44.30 53.68 -72.91
C ARG A 196 -43.27 52.84 -72.18
N TYR A 197 -42.06 52.72 -72.73
CA TYR A 197 -41.00 51.86 -72.20
C TYR A 197 -39.96 52.63 -71.39
N TYR A 198 -39.65 53.86 -71.79
CA TYR A 198 -38.62 54.70 -71.19
C TYR A 198 -39.21 56.01 -70.66
N THR A 199 -38.44 56.68 -69.83
CA THR A 199 -38.68 58.05 -69.41
C THR A 199 -38.03 58.99 -70.42
N ALA A 200 -38.42 60.27 -70.43
CA ALA A 200 -37.79 61.29 -71.29
C ALA A 200 -36.26 61.42 -71.09
N LYS A 201 -35.72 60.92 -69.97
CA LYS A 201 -34.27 60.89 -69.65
C LYS A 201 -33.58 59.56 -70.03
N GLY A 202 -34.24 58.66 -70.76
CA GLY A 202 -33.67 57.40 -71.22
C GLY A 202 -33.63 56.25 -70.18
N LYS A 203 -34.16 56.45 -68.97
CA LYS A 203 -34.30 55.36 -67.99
C LYS A 203 -35.58 54.55 -68.25
N ILE A 204 -35.57 53.25 -67.96
CA ILE A 204 -36.78 52.41 -68.04
C ILE A 204 -37.90 53.03 -67.19
N SER A 205 -39.10 53.08 -67.76
CA SER A 205 -40.30 53.56 -67.07
C SER A 205 -40.70 52.57 -65.98
N ALA A 206 -40.68 53.00 -64.73
CA ALA A 206 -41.00 52.15 -63.57
C ALA A 206 -42.43 51.57 -63.59
N LYS A 207 -43.35 52.21 -64.33
CA LYS A 207 -44.73 51.73 -64.54
C LYS A 207 -44.96 51.20 -65.97
N GLY A 208 -43.88 51.08 -66.75
CA GLY A 208 -43.94 50.61 -68.12
C GLY A 208 -44.01 49.08 -68.21
N PRO A 209 -44.45 48.55 -69.36
CA PRO A 209 -44.52 47.11 -69.60
C PRO A 209 -43.14 46.43 -69.48
N LEU A 210 -42.04 47.14 -69.76
CA LEU A 210 -40.68 46.61 -69.63
C LEU A 210 -40.30 46.34 -68.16
N ALA A 211 -40.52 47.31 -67.25
CA ALA A 211 -40.25 47.12 -65.83
C ALA A 211 -41.14 46.02 -65.21
N ALA A 212 -42.40 45.91 -65.66
CA ALA A 212 -43.31 44.87 -65.21
C ALA A 212 -42.86 43.47 -65.66
N ALA A 213 -42.40 43.32 -66.90
CA ALA A 213 -41.89 42.06 -67.43
C ALA A 213 -40.56 41.66 -66.76
N GLN A 214 -39.67 42.63 -66.48
CA GLN A 214 -38.42 42.39 -65.75
C GLN A 214 -38.69 41.83 -64.36
N LYS A 215 -39.55 42.51 -63.58
CA LYS A 215 -39.93 42.07 -62.25
C LYS A 215 -40.62 40.70 -62.24
N ALA A 216 -41.47 40.42 -63.23
CA ALA A 216 -42.14 39.11 -63.33
C ALA A 216 -41.15 37.97 -63.64
N SER A 217 -40.13 38.22 -64.46
CA SER A 217 -39.06 37.26 -64.71
C SER A 217 -38.20 37.04 -63.46
N GLU A 218 -37.80 38.11 -62.77
CA GLU A 218 -37.03 38.03 -61.51
C GLU A 218 -37.74 37.18 -60.45
N VAL A 219 -39.03 37.46 -60.17
CA VAL A 219 -39.83 36.70 -59.20
C VAL A 219 -39.93 35.22 -59.60
N ALA A 220 -40.20 34.92 -60.87
CA ALA A 220 -40.31 33.55 -61.33
C ALA A 220 -38.96 32.78 -61.28
N GLN A 221 -37.84 33.48 -61.47
CA GLN A 221 -36.50 32.91 -61.33
C GLN A 221 -36.12 32.67 -59.87
N GLU A 222 -36.48 33.57 -58.95
CA GLU A 222 -36.29 33.40 -57.51
C GLU A 222 -37.12 32.21 -56.97
N ASP A 223 -38.39 32.13 -57.35
CA ASP A 223 -39.26 31.00 -56.99
C ASP A 223 -38.72 29.66 -57.52
N LEU A 224 -38.21 29.65 -58.76
CA LEU A 224 -37.57 28.46 -59.33
C LEU A 224 -36.30 28.06 -58.56
N ALA A 225 -35.46 29.02 -58.16
CA ALA A 225 -34.27 28.73 -57.38
C ALA A 225 -34.62 28.10 -56.02
N GLN A 226 -35.62 28.65 -55.32
CA GLN A 226 -36.07 28.13 -54.03
C GLN A 226 -36.64 26.71 -54.14
N VAL A 227 -37.48 26.45 -55.15
CA VAL A 227 -38.09 25.12 -55.33
C VAL A 227 -37.06 24.09 -55.82
N ARG A 228 -36.02 24.51 -56.56
CA ARG A 228 -34.88 23.65 -56.92
C ARG A 228 -34.09 23.22 -55.70
N GLU A 229 -33.78 24.14 -54.79
CA GLU A 229 -33.11 23.80 -53.53
C GLU A 229 -33.93 22.80 -52.71
N ASP A 230 -35.26 23.00 -52.63
CA ASP A 230 -36.15 22.07 -51.94
C ASP A 230 -36.17 20.68 -52.58
N TYR A 231 -36.06 20.60 -53.91
CA TYR A 231 -36.00 19.36 -54.69
C TYR A 231 -34.68 18.61 -54.48
N ASP A 232 -33.55 19.32 -54.48
CA ASP A 232 -32.24 18.72 -54.23
C ASP A 232 -32.14 18.18 -52.80
N GLN A 233 -32.68 18.92 -51.81
CA GLN A 233 -32.78 18.45 -50.44
C GLN A 233 -33.68 17.20 -50.31
N ALA A 234 -34.79 17.12 -51.07
CA ALA A 234 -35.63 15.93 -51.12
C ALA A 234 -34.90 14.72 -51.74
N ARG A 235 -34.08 14.92 -52.79
CA ARG A 235 -33.26 13.86 -53.39
C ARG A 235 -32.21 13.30 -52.44
N GLU A 236 -31.57 14.17 -51.66
CA GLU A 236 -30.57 13.72 -50.67
C GLU A 236 -31.23 12.92 -49.54
N LEU A 237 -32.42 13.33 -49.10
CA LEU A 237 -33.21 12.55 -48.14
C LEU A 237 -33.60 11.17 -48.69
N ILE A 238 -33.98 11.06 -49.97
CA ILE A 238 -34.25 9.78 -50.63
C ILE A 238 -33.00 8.89 -50.62
N ARG A 239 -31.84 9.42 -50.99
CA ARG A 239 -30.57 8.67 -50.95
C ARG A 239 -30.25 8.18 -49.53
N HIS A 240 -30.41 9.02 -48.51
CA HIS A 240 -30.22 8.62 -47.12
C HIS A 240 -31.17 7.51 -46.66
N ILE A 241 -32.42 7.51 -47.14
CA ILE A 241 -33.39 6.43 -46.87
C ILE A 241 -32.96 5.15 -47.59
N GLU A 242 -32.58 5.22 -48.86
CA GLU A 242 -32.12 4.07 -49.64
C GLU A 242 -30.88 3.41 -49.04
N ASP A 243 -29.85 4.21 -48.71
CA ASP A 243 -28.63 3.73 -48.06
C ASP A 243 -28.93 3.14 -46.66
N GLY A 244 -29.79 3.81 -45.89
CA GLY A 244 -30.22 3.34 -44.58
C GLY A 244 -30.97 2.01 -44.64
N LEU A 245 -31.87 1.84 -45.62
CA LEU A 245 -32.62 0.60 -45.85
C LEU A 245 -31.69 -0.53 -46.31
N ALA A 246 -30.75 -0.27 -47.20
CA ALA A 246 -29.75 -1.25 -47.65
C ALA A 246 -28.90 -1.75 -46.47
N GLU A 247 -28.42 -0.83 -45.62
CA GLU A 247 -27.67 -1.19 -44.42
C GLU A 247 -28.54 -1.94 -43.39
N GLN A 248 -29.81 -1.55 -43.24
CA GLN A 248 -30.76 -2.23 -42.36
C GLN A 248 -30.96 -3.69 -42.76
N VAL A 249 -31.00 -4.00 -44.07
CA VAL A 249 -31.09 -5.38 -44.59
C VAL A 249 -29.85 -6.18 -44.19
N GLU A 250 -28.65 -5.64 -44.37
CA GLU A 250 -27.40 -6.33 -44.02
C GLU A 250 -27.27 -6.56 -42.50
N VAL A 251 -27.59 -5.55 -41.68
CA VAL A 251 -27.62 -5.69 -40.21
C VAL A 251 -28.65 -6.74 -39.80
N ARG A 252 -29.84 -6.75 -40.41
CA ARG A 252 -30.89 -7.73 -40.11
C ARG A 252 -30.49 -9.15 -40.52
N ARG A 253 -29.73 -9.30 -41.62
CA ARG A 253 -29.18 -10.59 -42.07
C ARG A 253 -28.08 -11.10 -41.14
N GLY A 254 -27.29 -10.21 -40.55
CA GLY A 254 -26.23 -10.57 -39.60
C GLY A 254 -26.71 -10.93 -38.19
N LEU A 255 -27.91 -10.50 -37.78
CA LEU A 255 -28.46 -10.75 -36.44
C LEU A 255 -28.69 -12.24 -36.12
N PRO A 256 -29.28 -13.08 -37.00
CA PRO A 256 -29.40 -14.52 -36.76
C PRO A 256 -28.05 -15.20 -36.51
N THR A 257 -27.05 -14.92 -37.37
CA THR A 257 -25.70 -15.49 -37.24
C THR A 257 -25.04 -15.06 -35.94
N ALA A 258 -25.14 -13.79 -35.54
CA ALA A 258 -24.61 -13.32 -34.26
C ALA A 258 -25.30 -13.97 -33.04
N ARG A 259 -26.60 -14.30 -33.13
CA ARG A 259 -27.32 -15.05 -32.09
C ARG A 259 -26.88 -16.51 -32.02
N GLU A 260 -26.68 -17.16 -33.17
CA GLU A 260 -26.17 -18.53 -33.24
C GLU A 260 -24.74 -18.64 -32.69
N GLU A 261 -23.87 -17.70 -33.05
CA GLU A 261 -22.51 -17.61 -32.50
C GLU A 261 -22.51 -17.43 -30.99
N LEU A 262 -23.38 -16.55 -30.46
CA LEU A 262 -23.54 -16.38 -29.01
C LEU A 262 -24.02 -17.67 -28.34
N ALA A 263 -25.05 -18.31 -28.89
CA ALA A 263 -25.58 -19.55 -28.33
C ALA A 263 -24.53 -20.69 -28.33
N ALA A 264 -23.74 -20.80 -29.40
CA ALA A 264 -22.66 -21.77 -29.51
C ALA A 264 -21.54 -21.49 -28.48
N ALA A 265 -21.14 -20.23 -28.32
CA ALA A 265 -20.15 -19.82 -27.33
C ALA A 265 -20.64 -20.08 -25.89
N GLU A 266 -21.91 -19.77 -25.59
CA GLU A 266 -22.52 -20.04 -24.28
C GLU A 266 -22.62 -21.55 -24.00
N GLN A 267 -22.94 -22.36 -25.01
CA GLN A 267 -22.94 -23.81 -24.88
C GLN A 267 -21.54 -24.36 -24.60
N LYS A 268 -20.51 -23.83 -25.28
CA LYS A 268 -19.11 -24.20 -25.04
C LYS A 268 -18.67 -23.82 -23.62
N LEU A 269 -18.97 -22.60 -23.18
CA LEU A 269 -18.71 -22.16 -21.80
C LEU A 269 -19.43 -23.05 -20.77
N ALA A 270 -20.67 -23.43 -21.02
CA ALA A 270 -21.43 -24.34 -20.15
C ALA A 270 -20.77 -25.74 -20.06
N GLN A 271 -20.21 -26.26 -21.17
CA GLN A 271 -19.43 -27.50 -21.15
C GLN A 271 -18.16 -27.36 -20.31
N VAL A 272 -17.43 -26.25 -20.44
CA VAL A 272 -16.24 -25.97 -19.62
C VAL A 272 -16.60 -25.90 -18.14
N ASN A 273 -17.64 -25.15 -17.78
CA ASN A 273 -18.07 -25.02 -16.38
C ASN A 273 -18.48 -26.38 -15.80
N LYS A 274 -19.23 -27.20 -16.56
CA LYS A 274 -19.62 -28.55 -16.13
C LYS A 274 -18.42 -29.47 -15.95
N ALA A 275 -17.39 -29.36 -16.79
CA ALA A 275 -16.15 -30.11 -16.63
C ALA A 275 -15.38 -29.65 -15.37
N GLN A 276 -15.34 -28.35 -15.09
CA GLN A 276 -14.73 -27.80 -13.87
C GLN A 276 -15.48 -28.22 -12.60
N GLU A 277 -16.81 -28.22 -12.61
CA GLU A 277 -17.63 -28.73 -11.49
C GLU A 277 -17.36 -30.22 -11.22
N ARG A 278 -17.26 -31.04 -12.28
CA ARG A 278 -16.88 -32.46 -12.16
C ARG A 278 -15.47 -32.62 -11.60
N LEU A 279 -14.52 -31.80 -12.04
CA LEU A 279 -13.16 -31.80 -11.52
C LEU A 279 -13.13 -31.51 -10.02
N ALA A 280 -13.87 -30.48 -9.58
CA ALA A 280 -14.00 -30.15 -8.17
C ALA A 280 -14.64 -31.30 -7.36
N ALA A 281 -15.69 -31.92 -7.89
CA ALA A 281 -16.33 -33.07 -7.27
C ALA A 281 -15.40 -34.29 -7.14
N GLN A 282 -14.57 -34.57 -8.16
CA GLN A 282 -13.58 -35.66 -8.10
C GLN A 282 -12.46 -35.33 -7.12
N GLN A 283 -12.03 -34.07 -7.01
CA GLN A 283 -11.06 -33.64 -6.00
C GLN A 283 -11.60 -33.90 -4.59
N GLN A 284 -12.85 -33.52 -4.31
CA GLN A 284 -13.48 -33.77 -3.01
C GLN A 284 -13.61 -35.27 -2.70
N ARG A 285 -13.85 -36.10 -3.72
CA ARG A 285 -13.87 -37.57 -3.57
C ARG A 285 -12.51 -38.13 -3.20
N VAL A 286 -11.43 -37.65 -3.82
CA VAL A 286 -10.06 -38.03 -3.44
C VAL A 286 -9.76 -37.63 -2.00
N ASP A 287 -10.10 -36.41 -1.59
CA ASP A 287 -9.83 -35.95 -0.22
C ASP A 287 -10.60 -36.78 0.82
N SER A 288 -11.85 -37.12 0.51
CA SER A 288 -12.69 -38.00 1.35
C SER A 288 -12.14 -39.42 1.42
N ALA A 289 -11.77 -40.00 0.26
CA ALA A 289 -11.19 -41.34 0.19
C ALA A 289 -9.82 -41.41 0.90
N ARG A 290 -9.02 -40.35 0.82
CA ARG A 290 -7.72 -40.25 1.50
C ARG A 290 -7.89 -40.23 3.01
N SER A 291 -8.82 -39.41 3.51
CA SER A 291 -9.13 -39.33 4.92
C SER A 291 -9.63 -40.69 5.46
N ALA A 292 -10.49 -41.38 4.68
CA ALA A 292 -10.97 -42.71 5.02
C ALA A 292 -9.84 -43.76 5.04
N ALA A 293 -8.94 -43.74 4.05
CA ALA A 293 -7.79 -44.64 4.00
C ALA A 293 -6.83 -44.42 5.17
N GLN A 294 -6.53 -43.16 5.52
CA GLN A 294 -5.71 -42.82 6.69
C GLN A 294 -6.33 -43.32 7.99
N LEU A 295 -7.63 -43.06 8.21
CA LEU A 295 -8.32 -43.52 9.40
C LEU A 295 -8.33 -45.05 9.50
N ALA A 296 -8.58 -45.75 8.38
CA ALA A 296 -8.57 -47.21 8.35
C ALA A 296 -7.17 -47.77 8.67
N HIS A 297 -6.10 -47.17 8.14
CA HIS A 297 -4.72 -47.58 8.44
C HIS A 297 -4.35 -47.33 9.90
N MET A 298 -4.70 -46.16 10.46
CA MET A 298 -4.50 -45.87 11.88
C MET A 298 -5.14 -46.92 12.79
N LYS A 299 -6.32 -47.44 12.42
CA LYS A 299 -6.99 -48.50 13.20
C LYS A 299 -6.25 -49.84 13.14
N VAL A 300 -5.61 -50.15 12.02
CA VAL A 300 -4.74 -51.34 11.90
C VAL A 300 -3.50 -51.17 12.79
N ASP A 301 -2.88 -49.99 12.79
CA ASP A 301 -1.70 -49.69 13.61
C ASP A 301 -2.01 -49.74 15.12
N GLU A 302 -3.13 -49.14 15.53
CA GLU A 302 -3.64 -49.22 16.91
C GLU A 302 -3.82 -50.68 17.36
N ARG A 303 -4.35 -51.54 16.47
CA ARG A 303 -4.53 -52.97 16.73
C ARG A 303 -3.18 -53.68 16.86
N ALA A 304 -2.23 -53.39 15.99
CA ALA A 304 -0.89 -53.97 16.04
C ALA A 304 -0.16 -53.60 17.36
N ALA A 305 -0.27 -52.35 17.79
CA ALA A 305 0.29 -51.89 19.07
C ALA A 305 -0.37 -52.57 20.28
N ALA A 306 -1.71 -52.77 20.27
CA ALA A 306 -2.40 -53.51 21.31
C ALA A 306 -1.96 -54.99 21.37
N ALA A 307 -1.80 -55.65 20.23
CA ALA A 307 -1.28 -57.00 20.15
C ALA A 307 0.17 -57.10 20.67
N GLN A 308 0.99 -56.10 20.41
CA GLN A 308 2.36 -56.04 20.92
C GLN A 308 2.41 -55.91 22.45
N ARG A 309 1.59 -55.04 23.06
CA ARG A 309 1.48 -54.91 24.52
C ARG A 309 1.11 -56.22 25.20
N VAL A 310 0.23 -57.02 24.59
CA VAL A 310 -0.11 -58.36 25.10
C VAL A 310 1.10 -59.29 25.08
N ARG A 311 1.91 -59.28 24.01
CA ARG A 311 3.12 -60.11 23.92
C ARG A 311 4.13 -59.74 25.01
N GLU A 312 4.37 -58.45 25.21
CA GLU A 312 5.29 -57.94 26.23
C GLU A 312 4.81 -58.27 27.65
N ALA A 313 3.52 -58.07 27.93
CA ALA A 313 2.96 -58.37 29.24
C ALA A 313 3.01 -59.89 29.55
N ARG A 314 2.78 -60.76 28.55
CA ARG A 314 2.94 -62.22 28.73
C ARG A 314 4.39 -62.62 29.01
N ALA A 315 5.35 -62.06 28.27
CA ALA A 315 6.77 -62.31 28.52
C ALA A 315 7.20 -61.86 29.93
N ALA A 316 6.65 -60.75 30.43
CA ALA A 316 6.88 -60.28 31.79
C ALA A 316 6.32 -61.27 32.84
N VAL A 317 5.14 -61.86 32.60
CA VAL A 317 4.56 -62.92 33.44
C VAL A 317 5.46 -64.15 33.45
N ASP A 318 5.95 -64.61 32.30
CA ASP A 318 6.83 -65.78 32.21
C ASP A 318 8.12 -65.57 33.03
N SER A 319 8.77 -64.41 32.87
CA SER A 319 9.95 -64.04 33.66
C SER A 319 9.63 -63.91 35.16
N GLY A 320 8.49 -63.29 35.51
CA GLY A 320 8.06 -63.18 36.91
C GLY A 320 7.77 -64.53 37.56
N SER A 321 7.23 -65.49 36.80
CA SER A 321 6.99 -66.85 37.28
C SER A 321 8.30 -67.58 37.58
N GLN A 322 9.30 -67.43 36.71
CA GLN A 322 10.63 -68.04 36.92
C GLN A 322 11.32 -67.46 38.17
N ASP A 323 11.27 -66.14 38.35
CA ASP A 323 11.82 -65.47 39.53
C ASP A 323 11.11 -65.90 40.83
N HIS A 324 9.78 -65.98 40.81
CA HIS A 324 9.00 -66.47 41.95
C HIS A 324 9.38 -67.90 42.32
N SER A 325 9.45 -68.83 41.35
CA SER A 325 9.86 -70.22 41.60
C SER A 325 11.29 -70.34 42.13
N ARG A 326 12.24 -69.56 41.61
CA ARG A 326 13.63 -69.54 42.13
C ARG A 326 13.67 -69.09 43.59
N LEU A 327 13.03 -67.96 43.90
CA LEU A 327 13.01 -67.41 45.25
C LEU A 327 12.22 -68.28 46.22
N GLN A 328 11.22 -69.04 45.73
CA GLN A 328 10.48 -70.01 46.53
C GLN A 328 11.40 -71.16 46.97
N ALA A 329 12.21 -71.69 46.06
CA ALA A 329 13.19 -72.73 46.38
C ALA A 329 14.25 -72.22 47.38
N GLU A 330 14.76 -70.99 47.21
CA GLU A 330 15.70 -70.36 48.15
C GLU A 330 15.09 -70.20 49.55
N ALA A 331 13.86 -69.69 49.65
CA ALA A 331 13.18 -69.51 50.93
C ALA A 331 12.89 -70.84 51.64
N HIS A 332 12.56 -71.89 50.89
CA HIS A 332 12.36 -73.22 51.45
C HIS A 332 13.67 -73.81 51.99
N ALA A 333 14.75 -73.71 51.23
CA ALA A 333 16.09 -74.15 51.65
C ALA A 333 16.58 -73.39 52.89
N GLU A 334 16.37 -72.06 52.96
CA GLU A 334 16.68 -71.26 54.15
C GLU A 334 15.88 -71.71 55.37
N ALA A 335 14.58 -72.00 55.22
CA ALA A 335 13.74 -72.49 56.31
C ALA A 335 14.20 -73.86 56.84
N GLU A 336 14.52 -74.80 55.96
CA GLU A 336 15.08 -76.10 56.33
C GLU A 336 16.43 -75.96 57.05
N ALA A 337 17.33 -75.12 56.53
CA ALA A 337 18.62 -74.87 57.17
C ALA A 337 18.48 -74.20 58.55
N LEU A 338 17.56 -73.24 58.70
CA LEU A 338 17.28 -72.59 59.99
C LEU A 338 16.68 -73.56 61.02
N THR A 339 15.78 -74.46 60.60
CA THR A 339 15.22 -75.47 61.51
C THR A 339 16.27 -76.47 61.96
N ALA A 340 17.12 -76.95 61.04
CA ALA A 340 18.25 -77.82 61.38
C ALA A 340 19.27 -77.14 62.31
N ALA A 341 19.63 -75.88 62.04
CA ALA A 341 20.56 -75.11 62.87
C ALA A 341 20.00 -74.85 64.28
N LYS A 342 18.70 -74.53 64.41
CA LYS A 342 18.02 -74.37 65.71
C LYS A 342 18.01 -75.67 66.52
N ALA A 343 17.72 -76.80 65.87
CA ALA A 343 17.74 -78.11 66.51
C ALA A 343 19.15 -78.46 67.02
N ALA A 344 20.19 -78.25 66.20
CA ALA A 344 21.58 -78.46 66.60
C ALA A 344 22.00 -77.56 67.77
N LEU A 345 21.61 -76.27 67.74
CA LEU A 345 21.89 -75.33 68.83
C LEU A 345 21.23 -75.77 70.14
N SER A 346 19.98 -76.22 70.09
CA SER A 346 19.25 -76.73 71.26
C SER A 346 19.93 -77.98 71.83
N ALA A 347 20.29 -78.94 70.98
CA ALA A 347 20.95 -80.18 71.40
C ALA A 347 22.30 -79.90 72.08
N LEU A 348 23.13 -79.04 71.47
CA LEU A 348 24.43 -78.69 72.05
C LEU A 348 24.31 -77.83 73.33
N THR A 349 23.21 -77.09 73.50
CA THR A 349 22.96 -76.33 74.74
C THR A 349 22.68 -77.25 75.92
N GLU A 350 21.89 -78.31 75.70
CA GLU A 350 21.66 -79.34 76.73
C GLU A 350 22.94 -80.14 77.02
N GLU A 351 23.74 -80.43 76.00
CA GLU A 351 25.05 -81.07 76.16
C GLU A 351 26.03 -80.20 76.96
N HIS A 352 26.13 -78.91 76.66
CA HIS A 352 26.93 -77.96 77.43
C HIS A 352 26.50 -77.90 78.91
N ARG A 353 25.18 -77.94 79.16
CA ARG A 353 24.63 -77.97 80.52
C ARG A 353 25.08 -79.22 81.28
N ALA A 354 25.07 -80.37 80.62
CA ALA A 354 25.59 -81.62 81.18
C ALA A 354 27.10 -81.53 81.46
N ALA A 355 27.89 -81.08 80.49
CA ALA A 355 29.34 -80.93 80.65
C ALA A 355 29.72 -80.06 81.85
N LYS A 356 29.09 -78.88 81.97
CA LYS A 356 29.28 -77.95 83.07
C LYS A 356 28.90 -78.55 84.43
N GLN A 357 27.79 -79.26 84.49
CA GLN A 357 27.34 -79.94 85.70
C GLN A 357 28.35 -81.01 86.13
N LEU A 358 28.87 -81.79 85.18
CA LEU A 358 29.85 -82.82 85.47
C LEU A 358 31.17 -82.26 85.98
N VAL A 359 31.65 -81.16 85.40
CA VAL A 359 32.84 -80.43 85.90
C VAL A 359 32.68 -80.06 87.37
N ALA A 360 31.50 -79.55 87.74
CA ALA A 360 31.22 -79.17 89.12
C ALA A 360 31.18 -80.40 90.04
N THR A 361 30.54 -81.50 89.65
CA THR A 361 30.47 -82.75 90.42
C THR A 361 31.87 -83.31 90.69
N LEU A 362 32.70 -83.44 89.66
CA LEU A 362 34.06 -83.98 89.77
C LEU A 362 35.00 -83.07 90.57
N THR A 363 34.81 -81.75 90.49
CA THR A 363 35.60 -80.80 91.28
C THR A 363 35.30 -80.92 92.78
N GLN A 364 34.03 -81.11 93.15
CA GLN A 364 33.65 -81.35 94.55
C GLN A 364 34.05 -82.74 95.04
N ALA A 365 33.99 -83.74 94.16
CA ALA A 365 34.43 -85.11 94.42
C ALA A 365 35.91 -85.16 94.89
N GLY A 366 36.81 -84.54 94.13
CA GLY A 366 38.23 -84.44 94.50
C GLY A 366 38.52 -83.49 95.68
N ALA A 367 37.61 -82.59 96.05
CA ALA A 367 37.72 -81.80 97.29
C ALA A 367 37.41 -82.65 98.53
N ALA A 368 36.37 -83.48 98.47
CA ALA A 368 35.98 -84.40 99.55
C ALA A 368 37.09 -85.42 99.87
N GLU A 369 37.70 -86.03 98.86
CA GLU A 369 38.79 -87.01 99.06
C GLU A 369 40.02 -86.38 99.74
N ARG A 370 40.41 -85.16 99.34
CA ARG A 370 41.53 -84.44 99.96
C ARG A 370 41.26 -84.14 101.44
N ALA A 371 40.04 -83.73 101.76
CA ALA A 371 39.64 -83.46 103.14
C ALA A 371 39.61 -84.75 104.01
N ALA A 372 39.13 -85.85 103.44
CA ALA A 372 39.13 -87.16 104.12
C ALA A 372 40.55 -87.69 104.38
N ALA A 373 41.46 -87.57 103.41
CA ALA A 373 42.86 -87.98 103.56
C ALA A 373 43.58 -87.19 104.67
N GLU A 374 43.33 -85.88 104.78
CA GLU A 374 43.92 -85.04 105.83
C GLU A 374 43.41 -85.40 107.23
N ARG A 375 42.12 -85.75 107.34
CA ARG A 375 41.52 -86.27 108.57
C ARG A 375 42.23 -87.55 109.03
N GLU A 376 42.41 -88.52 108.13
CA GLU A 376 43.06 -89.80 108.45
C GLU A 376 44.53 -89.65 108.84
N ARG A 377 45.28 -88.82 108.10
CA ARG A 377 46.68 -88.51 108.44
C ARG A 377 46.80 -87.92 109.84
N THR A 378 45.91 -86.98 110.19
CA THR A 378 45.91 -86.34 111.50
C THR A 378 45.52 -87.32 112.60
N ALA A 379 44.53 -88.19 112.36
CA ALA A 379 44.12 -89.25 113.29
C ALA A 379 45.24 -90.26 113.58
N ALA A 380 45.91 -90.76 112.54
CA ALA A 380 47.02 -91.71 112.68
C ALA A 380 48.22 -91.09 113.42
N LYS A 381 48.50 -89.80 113.18
CA LYS A 381 49.57 -89.06 113.90
C LYS A 381 49.25 -88.94 115.40
N LEU A 382 48.00 -88.65 115.74
CA LEU A 382 47.52 -88.54 117.12
C LEU A 382 47.57 -89.89 117.87
N GLU A 383 47.14 -90.98 117.23
CA GLU A 383 47.17 -92.32 117.83
C GLU A 383 48.58 -92.75 118.21
N ARG A 384 49.55 -92.58 117.30
CA ARG A 384 50.97 -92.88 117.55
C ARG A 384 51.54 -92.04 118.69
N ALA A 385 51.20 -90.74 118.72
CA ALA A 385 51.64 -89.85 119.79
C ALA A 385 51.10 -90.28 121.16
N ARG A 386 49.82 -90.66 121.25
CA ARG A 386 49.23 -91.19 122.49
C ARG A 386 49.92 -92.47 122.97
N GLY A 387 50.22 -93.39 122.03
CA GLY A 387 50.91 -94.64 122.35
C GLY A 387 52.30 -94.43 122.96
N VAL A 388 53.09 -93.49 122.41
CA VAL A 388 54.42 -93.16 122.95
C VAL A 388 54.31 -92.40 124.27
N ASN A 389 53.34 -91.48 124.41
CA ASN A 389 53.13 -90.74 125.67
C ASN A 389 52.77 -91.67 126.83
N ALA A 390 51.91 -92.66 126.62
CA ALA A 390 51.57 -93.65 127.66
C ALA A 390 52.78 -94.49 128.11
N ARG A 391 53.68 -94.85 127.17
CA ARG A 391 54.94 -95.55 127.49
C ARG A 391 55.89 -94.64 128.27
N LEU A 392 55.96 -93.36 127.90
CA LEU A 392 56.76 -92.35 128.59
C LEU A 392 56.29 -92.18 130.05
N ASP A 393 54.98 -92.04 130.26
CA ASP A 393 54.38 -91.93 131.59
C ASP A 393 54.72 -93.17 132.45
N GLY A 394 54.60 -94.37 131.87
CA GLY A 394 54.94 -95.62 132.54
C GLY A 394 56.43 -95.76 132.89
N ALA A 395 57.34 -95.30 132.03
CA ALA A 395 58.78 -95.32 132.29
C ALA A 395 59.19 -94.26 133.34
N ALA A 396 58.60 -93.07 133.27
CA ALA A 396 58.84 -92.00 134.24
C ALA A 396 58.39 -92.39 135.66
N GLU A 397 57.27 -93.11 135.78
CA GLU A 397 56.78 -93.57 137.07
C GLU A 397 57.66 -94.65 137.72
N LYS A 398 58.17 -95.60 136.92
CA LYS A 398 59.16 -96.58 137.40
C LYS A 398 60.47 -95.94 137.85
N LEU A 399 60.90 -94.90 137.14
CA LEU A 399 62.08 -94.13 137.52
C LEU A 399 61.89 -93.37 138.85
N ARG A 400 60.67 -92.86 139.09
CA ARG A 400 60.32 -92.12 140.30
C ARG A 400 60.37 -93.01 141.55
N THR A 401 59.99 -94.27 141.42
CA THR A 401 59.91 -95.22 142.56
C THR A 401 61.24 -95.92 142.89
N ASN A 402 62.22 -95.92 141.98
CA ASN A 402 63.54 -96.50 142.24
C ASN A 402 64.40 -95.55 143.10
N VAL A 403 64.67 -95.94 144.35
CA VAL A 403 65.38 -95.13 145.35
C VAL A 403 66.90 -95.21 145.28
N ALA A 404 67.45 -96.11 144.45
CA ALA A 404 68.88 -96.42 144.39
C ALA A 404 69.61 -95.38 143.53
N THR A 405 69.80 -94.18 144.10
CA THR A 405 70.63 -93.16 143.45
C THR A 405 72.12 -93.47 143.64
N PRO A 406 73.00 -92.99 142.73
CA PRO A 406 74.44 -93.22 142.84
C PRO A 406 75.02 -92.80 144.20
N GLN A 407 74.49 -91.71 144.77
CA GLN A 407 74.88 -91.15 146.06
C GLN A 407 74.53 -92.08 147.22
N ARG A 408 73.35 -92.69 147.21
CA ARG A 408 72.90 -93.60 148.27
C ARG A 408 73.70 -94.91 148.25
N VAL A 409 73.95 -95.45 147.05
CA VAL A 409 74.79 -96.66 146.88
C VAL A 409 76.22 -96.41 147.38
N ALA A 410 76.78 -95.23 147.14
CA ALA A 410 78.09 -94.85 147.65
C ALA A 410 78.14 -94.78 149.18
N ALA A 411 77.11 -94.22 149.82
CA ALA A 411 77.03 -94.15 151.29
C ALA A 411 77.05 -95.53 151.96
N LEU A 412 76.38 -96.53 151.37
CA LEU A 412 76.43 -97.92 151.86
C LEU A 412 77.83 -98.54 151.75
N ARG A 413 78.53 -98.31 150.63
CA ARG A 413 79.91 -98.76 150.45
C ARG A 413 80.84 -98.18 151.51
N ASP A 414 80.69 -96.89 151.81
CA ASP A 414 81.59 -96.17 152.71
C ASP A 414 81.37 -96.62 154.16
N ALA A 415 80.10 -96.82 154.57
CA ALA A 415 79.76 -97.39 155.88
C ALA A 415 80.34 -98.79 156.11
N LEU A 416 80.36 -99.65 155.08
CA LEU A 416 80.96 -100.99 155.16
C LEU A 416 82.47 -100.97 155.38
N ALA A 417 83.16 -100.00 154.78
CA ALA A 417 84.60 -99.83 154.96
C ALA A 417 84.94 -99.40 156.40
N GLU A 418 84.12 -98.53 156.99
CA GLU A 418 84.29 -98.03 158.35
C GLU A 418 84.09 -99.15 159.39
N LEU A 419 83.09 -100.03 159.17
CA LEU A 419 82.85 -101.19 160.03
C LEU A 419 84.03 -102.17 160.09
N ASN A 420 84.60 -102.53 158.95
CA ASN A 420 85.77 -103.41 158.91
C ASN A 420 86.97 -102.81 159.65
N THR A 421 87.14 -101.49 159.58
CA THR A 421 88.24 -100.78 160.24
C THR A 421 88.08 -100.82 161.77
N ALA A 422 86.86 -100.59 162.26
CA ALA A 422 86.58 -100.60 163.71
C ALA A 422 86.81 -101.99 164.35
N GLN A 423 86.49 -103.09 163.66
CA GLN A 423 86.63 -104.44 164.20
C GLN A 423 88.09 -104.87 164.41
N GLN A 424 88.99 -104.45 163.52
CA GLN A 424 90.42 -104.79 163.62
C GLN A 424 91.11 -104.16 164.83
N VAL A 425 90.66 -102.99 165.28
CA VAL A 425 91.24 -102.26 166.42
C VAL A 425 90.94 -102.96 167.76
N LEU A 426 89.76 -103.57 167.89
CA LEU A 426 89.32 -104.25 169.12
C LEU A 426 90.11 -105.53 169.39
N GLU A 427 90.40 -106.34 168.38
CA GLU A 427 91.08 -107.64 168.55
C GLU A 427 92.54 -107.49 169.04
N ALA A 428 93.22 -106.41 168.67
CA ALA A 428 94.64 -106.20 168.97
C ALA A 428 94.96 -105.92 170.45
N SER A 429 93.95 -105.71 171.32
CA SER A 429 94.13 -105.04 172.62
C SER A 429 93.93 -105.92 173.88
N SER A 430 93.77 -107.25 173.80
CA SER A 430 93.41 -108.14 174.94
C SER A 430 94.54 -109.02 175.51
N THR A 431 94.54 -109.31 176.83
CA THR A 431 95.59 -110.10 177.55
C THR A 431 95.15 -111.54 177.87
N SER A 432 96.06 -112.53 177.76
CA SER A 432 95.80 -113.97 177.97
C SER A 432 96.50 -114.52 179.22
N VAL A 433 95.83 -115.40 179.96
CA VAL A 433 96.28 -116.00 181.23
C VAL A 433 96.28 -117.53 181.11
N GLU A 434 97.34 -118.18 181.59
CA GLU A 434 97.52 -119.65 181.60
C GLU A 434 97.90 -120.19 182.99
N ILE A 435 97.20 -121.24 183.45
CA ILE A 435 97.35 -121.80 184.81
C ILE A 435 97.64 -123.31 184.73
N HIS A 436 98.69 -123.79 185.44
CA HIS A 436 99.19 -125.18 185.41
C HIS A 436 99.23 -125.84 186.81
N GLY A 437 99.05 -127.17 186.90
CA GLY A 437 99.14 -127.92 188.18
C GLY A 437 98.94 -129.45 188.07
N PRO A 438 99.24 -130.22 189.13
CA PRO A 438 99.14 -131.69 189.14
C PRO A 438 97.68 -132.18 189.06
N ALA A 439 97.51 -133.41 188.55
CA ALA A 439 96.22 -134.04 188.29
C ALA A 439 95.35 -134.14 189.56
N GLY A 440 94.15 -133.55 189.53
CA GLY A 440 93.24 -133.54 190.68
C GLY A 440 93.48 -132.41 191.68
N ALA A 441 94.44 -131.50 191.43
CA ALA A 441 94.55 -130.26 192.18
C ALA A 441 93.40 -129.30 191.83
N VAL A 442 92.84 -128.69 192.87
CA VAL A 442 91.72 -127.75 192.76
C VAL A 442 92.26 -126.34 192.95
N PHE A 443 91.88 -125.43 192.05
CA PHE A 443 92.12 -124.00 192.18
C PHE A 443 90.82 -123.25 191.93
N THR A 444 90.67 -122.06 192.50
CA THR A 444 89.48 -121.24 192.32
C THR A 444 89.77 -120.08 191.37
N GLU A 445 88.86 -119.78 190.45
CA GLU A 445 88.84 -118.54 189.66
C GLU A 445 87.64 -117.73 190.12
N ASP A 446 87.86 -116.55 190.69
CA ASP A 446 86.84 -115.64 191.24
C ASP A 446 85.80 -116.36 192.12
N GLY A 447 86.23 -117.40 192.84
CA GLY A 447 85.41 -118.19 193.76
C GLY A 447 84.74 -119.43 193.15
N GLU A 448 84.86 -119.68 191.85
CA GLU A 448 84.42 -120.93 191.23
C GLU A 448 85.54 -121.97 191.22
N GLU A 449 85.27 -123.17 191.73
CA GLU A 449 86.24 -124.27 191.79
C GLU A 449 86.44 -124.90 190.42
N HIS A 450 87.70 -124.91 189.98
CA HIS A 450 88.12 -125.57 188.76
C HIS A 450 89.14 -126.66 189.10
N THR A 451 88.82 -127.88 188.66
CA THR A 451 89.70 -129.05 188.84
C THR A 451 90.60 -129.18 187.61
N LEU A 452 91.91 -129.18 187.83
CA LEU A 452 92.86 -129.42 186.74
C LEU A 452 92.84 -130.92 186.39
N GLY A 453 92.55 -131.22 185.12
CA GLY A 453 92.46 -132.59 184.59
C GLY A 453 93.79 -133.35 184.61
N SER A 454 93.76 -134.68 184.45
CA SER A 454 94.99 -135.50 184.47
C SER A 454 95.92 -135.21 183.28
N THR A 455 97.20 -134.92 183.60
CA THR A 455 98.38 -134.72 182.71
C THR A 455 98.35 -133.56 181.68
N GLY A 456 98.94 -132.40 182.02
CA GLY A 456 99.82 -131.64 181.10
C GLY A 456 99.30 -130.36 180.40
N THR A 457 98.00 -130.12 180.26
CA THR A 457 97.47 -128.89 179.61
C THR A 457 97.06 -127.79 180.62
N PRO A 458 97.51 -126.53 180.47
CA PRO A 458 97.05 -125.42 181.29
C PRO A 458 95.64 -124.96 180.95
N PHE A 459 94.94 -124.41 181.93
CA PHE A 459 93.73 -123.64 181.70
C PHE A 459 94.09 -122.29 181.09
N THR A 460 93.48 -121.92 179.95
CA THR A 460 93.74 -120.66 179.23
C THR A 460 92.47 -119.81 179.19
N THR A 461 92.57 -118.55 179.59
CA THR A 461 91.48 -117.57 179.50
C THR A 461 92.00 -116.20 179.10
N LYS A 462 91.18 -115.38 178.45
CA LYS A 462 91.53 -114.00 178.13
C LYS A 462 90.89 -113.08 179.14
N ALA A 463 91.72 -112.41 179.93
CA ALA A 463 91.31 -111.52 180.99
C ALA A 463 91.34 -110.07 180.48
N THR A 464 90.16 -109.52 180.22
CA THR A 464 89.94 -108.11 179.88
C THR A 464 89.68 -107.24 181.11
N GLN A 465 89.65 -107.85 182.30
CA GLN A 465 89.38 -107.21 183.59
C GLN A 465 90.08 -107.97 184.73
N ARG A 466 90.20 -107.35 185.91
CA ARG A 466 90.82 -107.96 187.09
C ARG A 466 90.17 -109.31 187.40
N ARG A 467 90.98 -110.35 187.53
CA ARG A 467 90.56 -111.69 187.91
C ARG A 467 91.40 -112.23 189.05
N GLU A 468 90.76 -112.91 189.96
CA GLU A 468 91.36 -113.49 191.15
C GLU A 468 91.42 -115.00 191.03
N TYR A 469 92.57 -115.58 191.38
CA TYR A 469 92.82 -117.01 191.26
C TYR A 469 93.38 -117.55 192.59
N GLY A 470 92.69 -118.49 193.24
CA GLY A 470 93.12 -119.14 194.48
C GLY A 470 93.78 -120.49 194.21
N LEU A 471 95.03 -120.66 194.61
CA LEU A 471 95.88 -121.82 194.32
C LEU A 471 96.42 -122.40 195.64
N GLY A 472 95.65 -123.27 196.29
CA GLY A 472 95.97 -123.79 197.61
C GLY A 472 96.07 -122.67 198.65
N ASP A 473 97.21 -122.56 199.35
CA ASP A 473 97.48 -121.54 200.37
C ASP A 473 97.86 -120.16 199.78
N PHE A 474 97.95 -120.02 198.46
CA PHE A 474 98.31 -118.78 197.78
C PHE A 474 97.13 -118.18 197.01
N GLN A 475 97.02 -116.85 197.02
CA GLN A 475 96.05 -116.10 196.20
C GLN A 475 96.79 -115.24 195.18
N VAL A 476 96.47 -115.39 193.90
CA VAL A 476 97.05 -114.67 192.77
C VAL A 476 95.99 -113.77 192.15
N VAL A 477 96.19 -112.46 192.21
CA VAL A 477 95.29 -111.48 191.61
C VAL A 477 95.92 -110.95 190.33
N LEU A 478 95.26 -111.15 189.20
CA LEU A 478 95.72 -110.69 187.90
C LEU A 478 94.89 -109.48 187.48
N THR A 479 95.50 -108.29 187.51
CA THR A 479 94.85 -107.04 187.10
C THR A 479 95.49 -106.58 185.79
N PRO A 480 94.78 -106.65 184.65
CA PRO A 480 95.28 -106.09 183.39
C PRO A 480 95.46 -104.58 183.53
N SER A 481 96.51 -104.04 182.92
CA SER A 481 96.97 -102.66 183.14
C SER A 481 96.05 -101.55 182.56
N GLN A 482 95.00 -101.89 181.80
CA GLN A 482 94.01 -100.95 181.24
C GLN A 482 92.62 -101.59 181.07
N GLU A 483 91.57 -100.78 181.18
CA GLU A 483 90.17 -101.13 180.84
C GLU A 483 89.88 -100.82 179.35
N LEU A 484 89.12 -101.68 178.64
CA LEU A 484 89.00 -101.70 177.16
C LEU A 484 87.61 -101.31 176.57
N HIS A 485 86.88 -100.34 177.14
CA HIS A 485 85.48 -100.05 176.75
C HIS A 485 85.26 -99.30 175.42
N GLU A 486 86.19 -98.44 175.02
CA GLU A 486 86.02 -97.53 173.86
C GLU A 486 86.01 -98.22 172.48
N PRO A 487 86.90 -99.20 172.20
CA PRO A 487 86.93 -99.89 170.90
C PRO A 487 85.67 -100.74 170.64
N GLU A 488 85.04 -101.28 171.69
CA GLU A 488 83.80 -102.06 171.56
C GLU A 488 82.61 -101.20 171.09
N GLN A 489 82.54 -99.94 171.53
CA GLN A 489 81.50 -99.01 171.09
C GLN A 489 81.68 -98.58 169.64
N ALA A 490 82.93 -98.46 169.15
CA ALA A 490 83.20 -98.04 167.78
C ALA A 490 82.68 -99.06 166.75
N VAL A 491 82.81 -100.37 167.02
CA VAL A 491 82.29 -101.43 166.17
C VAL A 491 80.76 -101.37 166.06
N ARG A 492 80.06 -101.18 167.18
CA ARG A 492 78.59 -101.09 167.19
C ARG A 492 78.07 -99.93 166.34
N ARG A 493 78.67 -98.74 166.47
CA ARG A 493 78.25 -97.57 165.68
C ARG A 493 78.42 -97.78 164.17
N ALA A 494 79.53 -98.41 163.76
CA ALA A 494 79.77 -98.69 162.36
C ALA A 494 78.83 -99.78 161.81
N GLN A 495 78.42 -100.75 162.64
CA GLN A 495 77.38 -101.73 162.29
C GLN A 495 76.02 -101.06 162.07
N GLU A 496 75.62 -100.16 162.97
CA GLU A 496 74.39 -99.37 162.83
C GLU A 496 74.41 -98.49 161.57
N ALA A 497 75.56 -97.94 161.19
CA ALA A 497 75.73 -97.14 159.98
C ALA A 497 75.50 -97.95 158.70
N VAL A 498 76.01 -99.19 158.63
CA VAL A 498 75.77 -100.11 157.49
C VAL A 498 74.29 -100.48 157.39
N GLU A 499 73.64 -100.79 158.51
CA GLU A 499 72.21 -101.10 158.54
C GLU A 499 71.34 -99.90 158.14
N ALA A 500 71.73 -98.69 158.55
CA ALA A 500 71.02 -97.47 158.16
C ALA A 500 71.15 -97.18 156.66
N ALA A 501 72.35 -97.29 156.10
CA ALA A 501 72.58 -97.08 154.67
C ALA A 501 71.89 -98.14 153.80
N SER A 502 71.86 -99.40 154.25
CA SER A 502 71.19 -100.51 153.55
C SER A 502 69.65 -100.32 153.55
N ARG A 503 69.08 -99.85 154.68
CA ARG A 503 67.65 -99.52 154.77
C ARG A 503 67.21 -98.41 153.82
N GLN A 504 68.05 -97.40 153.59
CA GLN A 504 67.73 -96.31 152.65
C GLN A 504 67.69 -96.77 151.18
N LEU A 505 68.33 -97.89 150.88
CA LEU A 505 68.35 -98.52 149.56
C LEU A 505 67.39 -99.72 149.47
N HIS A 506 66.72 -100.07 150.56
CA HIS A 506 65.89 -101.28 150.67
C HIS A 506 66.63 -102.56 150.27
N VAL A 507 67.89 -102.68 150.68
CA VAL A 507 68.70 -103.89 150.50
C VAL A 507 69.08 -104.49 151.86
N GLU A 508 69.45 -105.76 151.85
CA GLU A 508 69.92 -106.45 153.06
C GLU A 508 71.18 -105.77 153.62
N PRO A 509 71.38 -105.77 154.95
CA PRO A 509 72.53 -105.13 155.58
C PRO A 509 73.86 -105.54 154.98
N GLY A 510 74.53 -104.59 154.33
CA GLY A 510 75.86 -104.80 153.72
C GLY A 510 75.85 -105.33 152.28
N ASP A 511 74.68 -105.54 151.66
CA ASP A 511 74.57 -106.02 150.28
C ASP A 511 74.74 -104.89 149.25
N LEU A 512 76.01 -104.47 149.08
CA LEU A 512 76.37 -103.48 148.08
C LEU A 512 76.10 -103.92 146.62
N PRO A 513 76.29 -105.20 146.22
CA PRO A 513 75.93 -105.66 144.87
C PRO A 513 74.46 -105.44 144.51
N ALA A 514 73.52 -105.74 145.40
CA ALA A 514 72.09 -105.51 145.16
C ALA A 514 71.78 -104.02 144.95
N ALA A 515 72.38 -103.16 145.77
CA ALA A 515 72.23 -101.71 145.66
C ALA A 515 72.76 -101.16 144.32
N ARG A 516 73.90 -101.69 143.83
CA ARG A 516 74.46 -101.31 142.51
C ARG A 516 73.54 -101.70 141.37
N LYS A 517 72.99 -102.92 141.41
CA LYS A 517 72.05 -103.41 140.38
C LYS A 517 70.80 -102.53 140.27
N GLN A 518 70.23 -102.11 141.41
CA GLN A 518 69.08 -101.19 141.39
C GLN A 518 69.43 -99.82 140.79
N ASN A 519 70.64 -99.31 141.01
CA ASN A 519 71.08 -98.05 140.37
C ASN A 519 71.31 -98.21 138.86
N GLU A 520 71.85 -99.34 138.40
CA GLU A 520 71.96 -99.63 136.96
C GLU A 520 70.59 -99.69 136.28
N GLU A 521 69.60 -100.31 136.94
CA GLU A 521 68.20 -100.33 136.49
C GLU A 521 67.61 -98.90 136.44
N ARG A 522 67.96 -98.04 137.39
CA ARG A 522 67.57 -96.63 137.42
C ARG A 522 68.16 -95.86 136.23
N GLU A 523 69.46 -96.00 135.94
CA GLU A 523 70.13 -95.35 134.80
C GLU A 523 69.58 -95.81 133.45
N ALA A 524 69.17 -97.08 133.34
CA ALA A 524 68.48 -97.59 132.15
C ALA A 524 67.10 -96.95 131.96
N LEU A 525 66.34 -96.74 133.05
CA LEU A 525 65.06 -96.03 133.02
C LEU A 525 65.22 -94.55 132.65
N GLU A 526 66.26 -93.87 133.15
CA GLU A 526 66.56 -92.47 132.80
C GLU A 526 66.81 -92.30 131.29
N ARG A 527 67.58 -93.21 130.69
CA ARG A 527 67.81 -93.24 129.23
C ARG A 527 66.52 -93.50 128.46
N ASN A 528 65.72 -94.49 128.86
CA ASN A 528 64.45 -94.82 128.22
C ASN A 528 63.45 -93.64 128.26
N VAL A 529 63.36 -92.92 129.38
CA VAL A 529 62.52 -91.72 129.50
C VAL A 529 63.00 -90.61 128.54
N ALA A 530 64.31 -90.42 128.38
CA ALA A 530 64.85 -89.43 127.44
C ALA A 530 64.57 -89.82 125.98
N GLU A 531 64.71 -91.10 125.63
CA GLU A 531 64.41 -91.62 124.28
C GLU A 531 62.92 -91.48 123.93
N LEU A 532 62.01 -91.87 124.82
CA LEU A 532 60.57 -91.75 124.60
C LEU A 532 60.10 -90.29 124.46
N ARG A 533 60.74 -89.34 125.16
CA ARG A 533 60.48 -87.90 124.97
C ARG A 533 60.86 -87.42 123.58
N LEU A 534 62.01 -87.86 123.06
CA LEU A 534 62.47 -87.52 121.72
C LEU A 534 61.58 -88.15 120.63
N GLU A 535 61.19 -89.41 120.82
CA GLU A 535 60.27 -90.12 119.93
C GLU A 535 58.93 -89.40 119.85
N LEU A 536 58.36 -88.99 120.99
CA LEU A 536 57.12 -88.23 121.04
C LEU A 536 57.23 -86.90 120.29
N ALA A 537 58.30 -86.13 120.53
CA ALA A 537 58.53 -84.85 119.84
C ALA A 537 58.70 -85.00 118.33
N THR A 538 59.28 -86.12 117.88
CA THR A 538 59.45 -86.43 116.45
C THR A 538 58.11 -86.75 115.78
N ILE A 539 57.30 -87.61 116.41
CA ILE A 539 55.97 -87.98 115.90
C ILE A 539 55.06 -86.76 115.88
N THR A 540 55.04 -85.94 116.93
CA THR A 540 54.17 -84.76 116.98
C THR A 540 54.75 -83.55 116.25
N SER A 541 56.02 -83.61 115.85
CA SER A 541 56.77 -82.49 115.29
C SER A 541 56.77 -81.27 116.23
N GLY A 542 56.84 -81.51 117.55
CA GLY A 542 56.77 -80.48 118.59
C GLY A 542 55.36 -79.96 118.89
N THR A 543 54.32 -80.48 118.23
CA THR A 543 52.93 -80.10 118.51
C THR A 543 52.47 -80.79 119.80
N PRO A 544 51.89 -80.07 120.77
CA PRO A 544 51.34 -80.72 121.95
C PRO A 544 50.09 -81.54 121.56
N ILE A 545 49.80 -82.60 122.32
CA ILE A 545 48.81 -83.63 121.93
C ILE A 545 47.40 -83.03 121.83
N ASP A 546 47.05 -82.06 122.68
CA ASP A 546 45.79 -81.30 122.67
C ASP A 546 45.58 -80.49 121.38
N GLU A 547 46.66 -79.93 120.82
CA GLU A 547 46.60 -79.21 119.55
C GLU A 547 46.38 -80.17 118.36
N LEU A 548 46.93 -81.39 118.42
CA LEU A 548 46.65 -82.43 117.42
C LEU A 548 45.19 -82.92 117.49
N GLU A 549 44.59 -82.95 118.68
CA GLU A 549 43.16 -83.25 118.85
C GLU A 549 42.26 -82.19 118.22
N ARG A 550 42.57 -80.91 118.43
CA ARG A 550 41.85 -79.80 117.79
C ARG A 550 41.94 -79.87 116.26
N ARG A 551 43.13 -80.13 115.72
CA ARG A 551 43.32 -80.28 114.26
C ARG A 551 42.54 -81.45 113.68
N LEU A 552 42.44 -82.57 114.40
CA LEU A 552 41.60 -83.69 113.97
C LEU A 552 40.13 -83.29 113.90
N HIS A 553 39.63 -82.54 114.89
CA HIS A 553 38.25 -82.04 114.89
C HIS A 553 37.98 -81.08 113.71
N ASP A 554 38.90 -80.16 113.42
CA ASP A 554 38.77 -79.24 112.28
C ASP A 554 38.81 -80.01 110.94
N ALA A 555 39.71 -80.99 110.81
CA ALA A 555 39.78 -81.85 109.63
C ALA A 555 38.54 -82.75 109.48
N GLN A 556 37.91 -83.17 110.58
CA GLN A 556 36.62 -83.88 110.57
C GLN A 556 35.51 -82.98 110.02
N ALA A 557 35.36 -81.77 110.56
CA ALA A 557 34.33 -80.82 110.12
C ALA A 557 34.49 -80.44 108.65
N GLU A 558 35.71 -80.26 108.16
CA GLU A 558 35.98 -79.96 106.76
C GLU A 558 35.69 -81.15 105.84
N SER A 559 36.04 -82.38 106.26
CA SER A 559 35.69 -83.61 105.55
C SER A 559 34.17 -83.78 105.42
N GLU A 560 33.40 -83.48 106.46
CA GLU A 560 31.93 -83.54 106.43
C GLU A 560 31.32 -82.51 105.49
N ARG A 561 31.81 -81.27 105.50
CA ARG A 561 31.35 -80.22 104.56
C ARG A 561 31.66 -80.56 103.11
N ALA A 562 32.88 -81.03 102.84
CA ALA A 562 33.29 -81.39 101.50
C ALA A 562 32.51 -82.61 100.98
N GLN A 563 32.18 -83.58 101.85
CA GLN A 563 31.31 -84.69 101.51
C GLN A 563 29.88 -84.21 101.19
N ALA A 564 29.29 -83.34 102.01
CA ALA A 564 27.96 -82.79 101.74
C ALA A 564 27.90 -82.01 100.41
N ALA A 565 28.97 -81.29 100.05
CA ALA A 565 29.08 -80.60 98.76
C ALA A 565 29.21 -81.57 97.57
N ARG A 566 29.97 -82.66 97.74
CA ARG A 566 30.05 -83.76 96.76
C ARG A 566 28.68 -84.39 96.54
N ASP A 567 27.97 -84.73 97.60
CA ASP A 567 26.67 -85.39 97.53
C ASP A 567 25.62 -84.50 96.82
N ALA A 568 25.58 -83.20 97.16
CA ALA A 568 24.66 -82.25 96.53
C ALA A 568 24.91 -82.08 95.03
N GLU A 569 26.17 -82.04 94.60
CA GLU A 569 26.52 -81.88 93.19
C GLU A 569 26.40 -83.20 92.41
N SER A 570 26.57 -84.34 93.07
CA SER A 570 26.26 -85.66 92.54
C SER A 570 24.75 -85.83 92.32
N GLU A 571 23.91 -85.39 93.27
CA GLU A 571 22.46 -85.43 93.13
C GLU A 571 21.98 -84.60 91.92
N ARG A 572 22.54 -83.40 91.74
CA ARG A 572 22.22 -82.54 90.58
C ARG A 572 22.66 -83.16 89.26
N TRP A 573 23.81 -83.84 89.22
CA TRP A 573 24.24 -84.60 88.05
C TRP A 573 23.26 -85.73 87.73
N SER A 574 22.86 -86.53 88.72
CA SER A 574 21.89 -87.62 88.53
C SER A 574 20.50 -87.12 88.13
N GLN A 575 20.08 -85.93 88.56
CA GLN A 575 18.82 -85.31 88.10
C GLN A 575 18.91 -84.85 86.64
N LEU A 576 20.07 -84.30 86.24
CA LEU A 576 20.28 -83.77 84.89
C LEU A 576 20.53 -84.89 83.86
N VAL A 577 21.26 -85.93 84.26
CA VAL A 577 21.60 -87.10 83.45
C VAL A 577 21.25 -88.37 84.24
N PRO A 578 19.96 -88.77 84.29
CA PRO A 578 19.50 -89.91 85.08
C PRO A 578 20.04 -91.26 84.61
N ASP A 579 20.36 -91.37 83.32
CA ASP A 579 20.94 -92.57 82.72
C ASP A 579 22.12 -92.19 81.81
N PRO A 580 23.34 -92.08 82.39
CA PRO A 580 24.52 -91.63 81.65
C PRO A 580 24.95 -92.58 80.52
N GLY A 581 24.48 -93.84 80.53
CA GLY A 581 24.79 -94.83 79.51
C GLY A 581 23.88 -94.78 78.27
N SER A 582 22.71 -94.14 78.37
CA SER A 582 21.77 -94.01 77.25
C SER A 582 21.79 -92.65 76.56
N VAL A 583 22.42 -91.64 77.16
CA VAL A 583 22.52 -90.31 76.56
C VAL A 583 23.75 -90.23 75.64
N ASN A 584 23.51 -89.98 74.36
CA ASN A 584 24.57 -89.82 73.36
C ASN A 584 24.90 -88.33 73.16
N PHE A 585 26.01 -87.90 73.73
CA PHE A 585 26.56 -86.55 73.61
C PHE A 585 27.59 -86.50 72.48
N GLN A 586 27.47 -85.53 71.57
CA GLN A 586 28.27 -85.49 70.34
C GLN A 586 29.72 -85.05 70.57
N GLN A 587 29.94 -84.19 71.55
CA GLN A 587 31.23 -83.60 71.89
C GLN A 587 31.87 -84.24 73.12
N LEU A 588 31.30 -85.34 73.63
CA LEU A 588 31.87 -86.10 74.73
C LEU A 588 33.31 -86.55 74.37
N PRO A 589 34.34 -86.15 75.15
CA PRO A 589 35.71 -86.49 74.84
C PRO A 589 35.96 -88.00 74.90
N ALA A 590 36.76 -88.49 73.95
CA ALA A 590 37.25 -89.86 73.98
C ALA A 590 38.03 -90.11 75.28
N GLY A 591 37.60 -91.08 76.07
CA GLY A 591 38.19 -91.42 77.37
C GLY A 591 37.38 -90.97 78.60
N LEU A 592 36.36 -90.12 78.43
CA LEU A 592 35.42 -89.79 79.51
C LEU A 592 34.22 -90.74 79.48
N ASN A 593 34.24 -91.78 80.31
CA ASN A 593 33.12 -92.72 80.43
C ASN A 593 32.18 -92.28 81.56
N LEU A 594 30.98 -91.82 81.19
CA LEU A 594 29.99 -91.32 82.14
C LEU A 594 29.42 -92.40 83.06
N ALA A 595 29.46 -93.67 82.64
CA ALA A 595 28.97 -94.79 83.46
C ALA A 595 29.90 -95.09 84.64
N ASP A 596 31.21 -94.84 84.51
CA ASP A 596 32.21 -95.12 85.55
C ASP A 596 32.09 -94.14 86.73
N LEU A 597 31.37 -93.04 86.55
CA LEU A 597 31.19 -91.98 87.54
C LEU A 597 30.12 -92.27 88.60
N HIS A 598 29.35 -93.37 88.43
CA HIS A 598 28.28 -93.79 89.34
C HIS A 598 28.70 -94.88 90.33
N SER A 599 29.97 -95.29 90.36
CA SER A 599 30.41 -96.36 91.28
C SER A 599 30.63 -95.83 92.70
N ASP A 600 29.83 -96.31 93.65
CA ASP A 600 29.98 -96.10 95.11
C ASP A 600 31.08 -96.99 95.74
N SER A 601 32.19 -97.24 95.03
CA SER A 601 33.27 -98.07 95.59
C SER A 601 34.05 -97.30 96.67
N PRO A 602 34.40 -97.89 97.82
CA PRO A 602 35.08 -97.18 98.91
C PRO A 602 36.43 -96.57 98.48
N ALA A 603 36.85 -95.51 99.18
CA ALA A 603 38.01 -94.68 98.90
C ALA A 603 39.32 -95.50 98.74
N ASP A 604 39.76 -95.67 97.49
CA ASP A 604 41.08 -96.18 97.11
C ASP A 604 41.91 -94.99 96.58
N PRO A 605 43.19 -94.80 96.95
CA PRO A 605 44.05 -93.77 96.36
C PRO A 605 44.09 -93.73 94.83
N GLU A 606 43.87 -94.86 94.14
CA GLU A 606 43.77 -94.87 92.66
C GLU A 606 42.51 -94.14 92.14
N ARG A 607 41.44 -94.07 92.94
CA ARG A 607 40.18 -93.37 92.60
C ARG A 607 40.39 -91.87 92.41
N GLY A 608 41.20 -91.23 93.26
CA GLY A 608 41.44 -89.79 93.18
C GLY A 608 42.22 -89.36 91.94
N GLU A 609 43.12 -90.20 91.45
CA GLU A 609 43.81 -89.97 90.16
C GLU A 609 42.84 -90.12 88.98
N HIS A 610 41.93 -91.11 89.04
CA HIS A 610 40.87 -91.28 88.04
C HIS A 610 39.83 -90.14 88.04
N GLU A 611 39.37 -89.67 89.21
CA GLU A 611 38.43 -88.54 89.32
C GLU A 611 39.07 -87.22 88.85
N ALA A 612 40.36 -87.01 89.11
CA ALA A 612 41.09 -85.85 88.61
C ALA A 612 41.24 -85.86 87.07
N ALA A 613 41.60 -87.01 86.49
CA ALA A 613 41.67 -87.17 85.02
C ALA A 613 40.29 -86.97 84.36
N ALA A 614 39.22 -87.50 84.98
CA ALA A 614 37.87 -87.27 84.53
C ALA A 614 37.48 -85.78 84.59
N ALA A 615 37.93 -85.05 85.61
CA ALA A 615 37.65 -83.62 85.75
C ALA A 615 38.28 -82.78 84.64
N GLU A 616 39.51 -83.13 84.21
CA GLU A 616 40.17 -82.46 83.08
C GLU A 616 39.44 -82.73 81.77
N LEU A 617 39.04 -83.97 81.52
CA LEU A 617 38.25 -84.34 80.34
C LEU A 617 36.88 -83.64 80.34
N ALA A 618 36.20 -83.56 81.49
CA ALA A 618 34.92 -82.84 81.59
C ALA A 618 35.06 -81.34 81.28
N ARG A 619 36.18 -80.70 81.65
CA ARG A 619 36.46 -79.29 81.28
C ARG A 619 36.72 -79.14 79.78
N ALA A 620 37.44 -80.09 79.18
CA ALA A 620 37.62 -80.12 77.73
C ALA A 620 36.29 -80.29 76.99
N TRP A 621 35.37 -81.09 77.54
CA TRP A 621 34.00 -81.23 77.04
C TRP A 621 33.22 -79.91 77.11
N GLU A 622 33.23 -79.22 78.26
CA GLU A 622 32.56 -77.92 78.42
C GLU A 622 33.10 -76.89 77.41
N GLN A 623 34.42 -76.80 77.25
CA GLN A 623 35.07 -75.88 76.29
C GLN A 623 34.74 -76.22 74.83
N ALA A 624 34.69 -77.50 74.47
CA ALA A 624 34.25 -77.92 73.15
C ALA A 624 32.82 -77.44 72.91
N CYS A 625 31.92 -77.66 73.88
CA CYS A 625 30.52 -77.26 73.78
C CYS A 625 30.36 -75.75 73.63
N ASP A 626 31.11 -74.95 74.39
CA ASP A 626 31.14 -73.49 74.25
C ASP A 626 31.56 -73.05 72.84
N SER A 627 32.62 -73.66 72.30
CA SER A 627 33.09 -73.35 70.93
C SER A 627 32.06 -73.73 69.87
N GLY A 628 31.42 -74.89 70.00
CA GLY A 628 30.38 -75.33 69.08
C GLY A 628 29.11 -74.47 69.16
N LEU A 629 28.75 -73.97 70.35
CA LEU A 629 27.63 -73.06 70.52
C LEU A 629 27.89 -71.72 69.83
N ALA A 630 29.12 -71.19 69.92
CA ALA A 630 29.51 -69.97 69.21
C ALA A 630 29.42 -70.16 67.68
N ASP A 631 29.95 -71.27 67.16
CA ASP A 631 29.89 -71.60 65.73
C ASP A 631 28.46 -71.77 65.22
N LEU A 632 27.60 -72.49 65.97
CA LEU A 632 26.21 -72.69 65.60
C LEU A 632 25.40 -71.39 65.61
N ARG A 633 25.66 -70.48 66.57
CA ARG A 633 25.04 -69.15 66.60
C ARG A 633 25.44 -68.33 65.38
N ALA A 634 26.73 -68.30 65.02
CA ALA A 634 27.21 -67.60 63.84
C ALA A 634 26.61 -68.17 62.53
N ARG A 635 26.50 -69.50 62.42
CA ARG A 635 25.83 -70.16 61.28
C ARG A 635 24.35 -69.81 61.19
N LEU A 636 23.65 -69.74 62.33
CA LEU A 636 22.23 -69.40 62.37
C LEU A 636 21.97 -67.96 61.91
N GLU A 637 22.81 -67.01 62.33
CA GLU A 637 22.77 -65.62 61.84
C GLU A 637 23.08 -65.54 60.34
N ALA A 638 24.11 -66.24 59.86
CA ALA A 638 24.47 -66.27 58.44
C ALA A 638 23.40 -66.92 57.55
N THR A 639 22.62 -67.86 58.08
CA THR A 639 21.56 -68.54 57.35
C THR A 639 20.31 -67.66 57.22
N ALA A 640 20.05 -66.75 58.16
CA ALA A 640 18.90 -65.84 58.14
C ALA A 640 19.09 -64.69 57.12
N THR A 641 19.10 -64.99 55.83
CA THR A 641 19.34 -64.04 54.73
C THR A 641 18.11 -63.24 54.30
N GLY A 642 16.93 -63.56 54.85
CA GLY A 642 15.68 -62.87 54.53
C GLY A 642 15.04 -63.34 53.21
N ALA A 643 15.31 -64.58 52.77
CA ALA A 643 14.73 -65.11 51.54
C ALA A 643 13.20 -65.11 51.54
N SER A 644 12.55 -65.30 52.70
CA SER A 644 11.08 -65.20 52.83
C SER A 644 10.53 -63.82 52.46
N PHE A 645 11.21 -62.74 52.86
CA PHE A 645 10.82 -61.38 52.48
C PHE A 645 10.99 -61.15 50.97
N ARG A 646 12.10 -61.64 50.38
CA ARG A 646 12.32 -61.58 48.93
C ARG A 646 11.27 -62.38 48.16
N LEU A 647 10.86 -63.55 48.64
CA LEU A 647 9.79 -64.36 48.06
C LEU A 647 8.45 -63.60 48.07
N GLN A 648 8.09 -62.98 49.20
CA GLN A 648 6.84 -62.21 49.31
C GLN A 648 6.82 -61.02 48.32
N ALA A 649 7.93 -60.30 48.17
CA ALA A 649 8.06 -59.24 47.19
C ALA A 649 7.94 -59.76 45.74
N ALA A 650 8.54 -60.90 45.44
CA ALA A 650 8.44 -61.53 44.12
C ALA A 650 7.04 -62.06 43.81
N GLU A 651 6.32 -62.57 44.81
CA GLU A 651 4.91 -62.96 44.68
C GLU A 651 4.02 -61.77 44.34
N GLN A 652 4.17 -60.65 45.05
CA GLN A 652 3.45 -59.41 44.74
C GLN A 652 3.76 -58.93 43.31
N ALA A 653 5.03 -58.83 42.94
CA ALA A 653 5.44 -58.42 41.60
C ALA A 653 4.91 -59.38 40.51
N PHE A 654 4.86 -60.69 40.77
CA PHE A 654 4.27 -61.65 39.85
C PHE A 654 2.76 -61.46 39.69
N THR A 655 2.02 -61.22 40.78
CA THR A 655 0.58 -60.96 40.72
C THR A 655 0.24 -59.67 39.95
N GLU A 656 1.03 -58.61 40.11
CA GLU A 656 0.85 -57.35 39.36
C GLU A 656 1.13 -57.52 37.86
N LYS A 657 2.21 -58.23 37.51
CA LYS A 657 2.52 -58.57 36.12
C LYS A 657 1.40 -59.39 35.49
N ARG A 658 0.83 -60.35 36.22
CA ARG A 658 -0.31 -61.16 35.76
C ARG A 658 -1.57 -60.33 35.55
N ALA A 659 -1.91 -59.46 36.51
CA ALA A 659 -3.05 -58.55 36.39
C ALA A 659 -2.91 -57.62 35.16
N THR A 660 -1.70 -57.12 34.91
CA THR A 660 -1.39 -56.28 33.73
C THR A 660 -1.55 -57.06 32.43
N ALA A 661 -1.05 -58.30 32.36
CA ALA A 661 -1.24 -59.16 31.20
C ALA A 661 -2.72 -59.50 30.96
N ASP A 662 -3.48 -59.81 32.00
CA ASP A 662 -4.91 -60.11 31.90
C ASP A 662 -5.73 -58.88 31.45
N ALA A 663 -5.35 -57.68 31.88
CA ALA A 663 -5.97 -56.44 31.43
C ALA A 663 -5.65 -56.15 29.95
N ALA A 664 -4.39 -56.32 29.52
CA ALA A 664 -3.98 -56.14 28.13
C ALA A 664 -4.68 -57.15 27.21
N VAL A 665 -4.81 -58.43 27.64
CA VAL A 665 -5.52 -59.47 26.89
C VAL A 665 -7.00 -59.12 26.75
N ARG A 666 -7.66 -58.69 27.84
CA ARG A 666 -9.07 -58.27 27.82
C ARG A 666 -9.30 -57.07 26.89
N ALA A 667 -8.47 -56.05 26.99
CA ALA A 667 -8.57 -54.88 26.11
C ALA A 667 -8.41 -55.26 24.63
N LEU A 668 -7.46 -56.16 24.30
CA LEU A 668 -7.29 -56.64 22.92
C LEU A 668 -8.48 -57.52 22.47
N SER A 669 -9.04 -58.36 23.34
CA SER A 669 -10.20 -59.18 23.00
C SER A 669 -11.45 -58.34 22.76
N GLU A 670 -11.72 -57.35 23.62
CA GLU A 670 -12.84 -56.40 23.44
C GLU A 670 -12.72 -55.64 22.12
N GLN A 671 -11.51 -55.20 21.77
CA GLN A 671 -11.26 -54.58 20.46
C GLN A 671 -11.54 -55.56 19.30
N ARG A 672 -11.14 -56.83 19.42
CA ARG A 672 -11.36 -57.87 18.40
C ARG A 672 -12.82 -58.29 18.27
N GLU A 673 -13.59 -58.25 19.34
CA GLU A 673 -15.04 -58.47 19.32
C GLU A 673 -15.78 -57.35 18.61
N LEU A 674 -15.37 -56.09 18.82
CA LEU A 674 -15.95 -54.94 18.12
C LEU A 674 -15.67 -54.97 16.61
N ARG A 675 -14.43 -55.30 16.23
CA ARG A 675 -14.00 -55.51 14.84
C ARG A 675 -12.81 -56.45 14.80
N SER A 676 -12.90 -57.48 13.97
CA SER A 676 -11.82 -58.46 13.83
C SER A 676 -10.59 -57.85 13.13
N ASP A 677 -9.43 -58.48 13.32
CA ASP A 677 -8.18 -58.06 12.64
C ASP A 677 -8.34 -58.14 11.11
N GLU A 678 -9.07 -59.14 10.63
CA GLU A 678 -9.35 -59.37 9.20
C GLU A 678 -10.30 -58.31 8.64
N GLU A 679 -11.34 -57.91 9.38
CA GLU A 679 -12.24 -56.81 8.99
C GLU A 679 -11.51 -55.46 8.93
N LEU A 680 -10.60 -55.18 9.86
CA LEU A 680 -9.80 -53.96 9.82
C LEU A 680 -8.83 -53.95 8.63
N SER A 681 -8.14 -55.07 8.40
CA SER A 681 -7.23 -55.22 7.25
C SER A 681 -7.98 -55.07 5.91
N LYS A 682 -9.14 -55.73 5.79
CA LYS A 682 -10.01 -55.61 4.62
C LYS A 682 -10.51 -54.19 4.42
N ALA A 683 -10.97 -53.52 5.47
CA ALA A 683 -11.43 -52.13 5.40
C ALA A 683 -10.29 -51.17 5.00
N ALA A 684 -9.06 -51.39 5.47
CA ALA A 684 -7.90 -50.62 5.06
C ALA A 684 -7.54 -50.84 3.59
N ALA A 685 -7.57 -52.09 3.11
CA ALA A 685 -7.33 -52.44 1.71
C ALA A 685 -8.40 -51.86 0.77
N GLU A 686 -9.68 -51.94 1.17
CA GLU A 686 -10.80 -51.35 0.43
C GLU A 686 -10.67 -49.82 0.37
N ALA A 687 -10.39 -49.17 1.49
CA ALA A 687 -10.21 -47.71 1.53
C ALA A 687 -9.01 -47.25 0.67
N ALA A 688 -7.90 -48.01 0.68
CA ALA A 688 -6.75 -47.76 -0.18
C ALA A 688 -7.10 -47.93 -1.67
N SER A 689 -7.84 -48.98 -2.02
CA SER A 689 -8.33 -49.20 -3.40
C SER A 689 -9.29 -48.10 -3.85
N HIS A 690 -10.16 -47.61 -2.96
CA HIS A 690 -11.05 -46.48 -3.25
C HIS A 690 -10.29 -45.18 -3.46
N LEU A 691 -9.25 -44.91 -2.66
CA LEU A 691 -8.36 -43.77 -2.86
C LEU A 691 -7.66 -43.85 -4.22
N GLN A 692 -7.08 -45.00 -4.55
CA GLN A 692 -6.41 -45.20 -5.84
C GLN A 692 -7.37 -44.99 -7.01
N GLY A 693 -8.59 -45.54 -6.92
CA GLY A 693 -9.63 -45.35 -7.93
C GLY A 693 -10.07 -43.89 -8.08
N ALA A 694 -10.22 -43.17 -6.96
CA ALA A 694 -10.56 -41.74 -6.97
C ALA A 694 -9.42 -40.89 -7.56
N GLU A 695 -8.16 -41.19 -7.24
CA GLU A 695 -6.99 -40.48 -7.77
C GLU A 695 -6.83 -40.69 -9.28
N ALA A 696 -7.08 -41.90 -9.78
CA ALA A 696 -7.11 -42.18 -11.22
C ALA A 696 -8.22 -41.41 -11.94
N ALA A 697 -9.44 -41.40 -11.38
CA ALA A 697 -10.57 -40.64 -11.95
C ALA A 697 -10.33 -39.12 -11.94
N LEU A 698 -9.66 -38.61 -10.90
CA LEU A 698 -9.25 -37.20 -10.84
C LEU A 698 -8.18 -36.87 -11.89
N ALA A 699 -7.23 -37.78 -12.14
CA ALA A 699 -6.22 -37.59 -13.18
C ALA A 699 -6.85 -37.53 -14.59
N GLU A 700 -7.79 -38.42 -14.89
CA GLU A 700 -8.55 -38.42 -16.14
C GLU A 700 -9.37 -37.12 -16.31
N GLN A 701 -10.06 -36.69 -15.26
CA GLN A 701 -10.86 -35.45 -15.28
C GLN A 701 -9.98 -34.20 -15.41
N ARG A 702 -8.76 -34.20 -14.86
CA ARG A 702 -7.78 -33.11 -15.04
C ARG A 702 -7.31 -33.01 -16.48
N GLU A 703 -7.08 -34.14 -17.14
CA GLU A 703 -6.69 -34.14 -18.56
C GLU A 703 -7.84 -33.63 -19.45
N GLU A 704 -9.08 -34.05 -19.18
CA GLU A 704 -10.27 -33.54 -19.87
C GLU A 704 -10.42 -32.01 -19.68
N CYS A 705 -10.30 -31.51 -18.45
CA CYS A 705 -10.33 -30.07 -18.18
C CYS A 705 -9.13 -29.31 -18.78
N GLY A 706 -7.94 -29.91 -18.83
CA GLY A 706 -6.74 -29.29 -19.39
C GLY A 706 -6.83 -29.05 -20.91
N ARG A 707 -7.67 -29.80 -21.61
CA ARG A 707 -7.98 -29.59 -23.04
C ARG A 707 -8.98 -28.45 -23.28
N LEU A 708 -9.65 -27.98 -22.22
CA LEU A 708 -10.66 -26.93 -22.27
C LEU A 708 -10.05 -25.64 -21.72
N ASP A 709 -10.00 -24.58 -22.53
CA ASP A 709 -9.55 -23.25 -22.09
C ASP A 709 -10.76 -22.41 -21.62
N PRO A 710 -10.92 -22.19 -20.31
CA PRO A 710 -12.04 -21.41 -19.77
C PRO A 710 -11.94 -19.93 -20.13
N THR A 711 -10.73 -19.40 -20.24
CA THR A 711 -10.50 -17.99 -20.57
C THR A 711 -10.85 -17.71 -22.02
N SER A 712 -10.47 -18.62 -22.93
CA SER A 712 -10.89 -18.53 -24.34
C SER A 712 -12.40 -18.69 -24.49
N ALA A 713 -13.03 -19.65 -23.80
CA ALA A 713 -14.49 -19.85 -23.89
C ALA A 713 -15.28 -18.63 -23.37
N GLN A 714 -14.84 -18.00 -22.28
CA GLN A 714 -15.46 -16.77 -21.78
C GLN A 714 -15.25 -15.59 -22.74
N ALA A 715 -14.04 -15.42 -23.30
CA ALA A 715 -13.75 -14.37 -24.27
C ALA A 715 -14.58 -14.51 -25.56
N GLU A 716 -14.84 -15.74 -26.02
CA GLU A 716 -15.74 -16.02 -27.14
C GLU A 716 -17.18 -15.57 -26.85
N VAL A 717 -17.70 -15.84 -25.65
CA VAL A 717 -19.04 -15.36 -25.23
C VAL A 717 -19.08 -13.84 -25.19
N ASP A 718 -18.10 -13.19 -24.59
CA ASP A 718 -18.06 -11.73 -24.47
C ASP A 718 -17.95 -11.07 -25.85
N GLY A 719 -17.11 -11.61 -26.74
CA GLY A 719 -17.01 -11.16 -28.13
C GLY A 719 -18.32 -11.29 -28.90
N ALA A 720 -18.99 -12.44 -28.80
CA ALA A 720 -20.27 -12.69 -29.45
C ALA A 720 -21.39 -11.77 -28.90
N LYS A 721 -21.43 -11.52 -27.57
CA LYS A 721 -22.36 -10.57 -26.93
C LYS A 721 -22.15 -9.15 -27.46
N VAL A 722 -20.90 -8.68 -27.49
CA VAL A 722 -20.58 -7.32 -27.99
C VAL A 722 -20.98 -7.17 -29.45
N ARG A 723 -20.73 -8.18 -30.29
CA ARG A 723 -21.14 -8.18 -31.70
C ARG A 723 -22.67 -8.09 -31.84
N LEU A 724 -23.41 -8.91 -31.10
CA LEU A 724 -24.88 -8.89 -31.11
C LEU A 724 -25.43 -7.53 -30.65
N GLN A 725 -24.91 -6.99 -29.54
CA GLN A 725 -25.32 -5.67 -29.03
C GLN A 725 -25.04 -4.54 -30.03
N ARG A 726 -23.89 -4.56 -30.72
CA ARG A 726 -23.56 -3.57 -31.76
C ARG A 726 -24.54 -3.64 -32.93
N LEU A 727 -24.88 -4.84 -33.41
CA LEU A 727 -25.86 -5.01 -34.49
C LEU A 727 -27.27 -4.58 -34.05
N GLU A 728 -27.70 -4.88 -32.81
CA GLU A 728 -29.00 -4.46 -32.29
C GLU A 728 -29.09 -2.95 -32.02
N ALA A 729 -28.00 -2.31 -31.61
CA ALA A 729 -27.91 -0.85 -31.51
C ALA A 729 -27.96 -0.22 -32.90
N ARG A 730 -27.13 -0.70 -33.84
CA ARG A 730 -27.11 -0.18 -35.21
C ARG A 730 -28.46 -0.30 -35.91
N LYS A 731 -29.16 -1.42 -35.69
CA LYS A 731 -30.53 -1.61 -36.20
C LYS A 731 -31.47 -0.50 -35.70
N ARG A 732 -31.47 -0.20 -34.40
CA ARG A 732 -32.32 0.85 -33.79
C ARG A 732 -31.96 2.24 -34.29
N ASP A 733 -30.67 2.53 -34.45
CA ASP A 733 -30.19 3.81 -34.97
C ASP A 733 -30.63 4.02 -36.42
N LEU A 734 -30.51 2.99 -37.26
CA LEU A 734 -30.97 3.00 -38.65
C LEU A 734 -32.49 3.17 -38.73
N GLU A 735 -33.27 2.42 -37.93
CA GLU A 735 -34.73 2.58 -37.85
C GLU A 735 -35.13 4.03 -37.51
N THR A 736 -34.44 4.64 -36.55
CA THR A 736 -34.70 6.03 -36.14
C THR A 736 -34.30 7.03 -37.25
N ALA A 737 -33.15 6.81 -37.89
CA ALA A 737 -32.64 7.67 -38.96
C ALA A 737 -33.54 7.63 -40.21
N ILE A 738 -33.96 6.44 -40.63
CA ILE A 738 -34.90 6.23 -41.74
C ILE A 738 -36.23 6.91 -41.44
N THR A 739 -36.84 6.64 -40.28
CA THR A 739 -38.12 7.27 -39.88
C THR A 739 -38.05 8.80 -39.88
N ARG A 740 -36.93 9.37 -39.41
CA ARG A 740 -36.71 10.82 -39.43
C ARG A 740 -36.58 11.36 -40.85
N ALA A 741 -35.83 10.68 -41.71
CA ALA A 741 -35.66 11.07 -43.10
C ALA A 741 -36.96 10.95 -43.90
N GLU A 742 -37.74 9.88 -43.68
CA GLU A 742 -39.09 9.69 -44.25
C GLU A 742 -40.04 10.80 -43.80
N GLY A 743 -40.03 11.18 -42.52
CA GLY A 743 -40.82 12.29 -42.00
C GLY A 743 -40.44 13.64 -42.64
N ALA A 744 -39.14 13.91 -42.81
CA ALA A 744 -38.65 15.12 -43.48
C ALA A 744 -38.91 15.13 -45.00
N LEU A 745 -38.95 13.96 -45.64
CA LEU A 745 -39.34 13.81 -47.04
C LEU A 745 -40.85 14.02 -47.22
N GLY A 746 -41.66 13.56 -46.26
CA GLY A 746 -43.12 13.74 -46.26
C GLY A 746 -43.58 15.19 -46.22
N THR A 747 -42.86 16.08 -45.52
CA THR A 747 -43.16 17.54 -45.53
C THR A 747 -42.82 18.22 -46.86
N ARG A 748 -42.08 17.54 -47.74
CA ARG A 748 -41.67 17.99 -49.08
C ARG A 748 -42.43 17.28 -50.20
N ALA A 749 -43.58 16.67 -49.89
CA ALA A 749 -44.45 16.08 -50.89
C ALA A 749 -44.84 17.10 -51.98
N GLY A 750 -44.86 16.66 -53.24
CA GLY A 750 -45.22 17.50 -54.39
C GLY A 750 -44.15 18.51 -54.83
N VAL A 751 -42.94 18.51 -54.23
CA VAL A 751 -41.85 19.41 -54.67
C VAL A 751 -41.46 19.18 -56.14
N ALA A 752 -41.51 17.94 -56.65
CA ALA A 752 -41.23 17.67 -58.06
C ALA A 752 -42.25 18.32 -59.02
N GLU A 753 -43.53 18.32 -58.65
CA GLU A 753 -44.59 18.99 -59.42
C GLU A 753 -44.41 20.52 -59.36
N ARG A 754 -44.16 21.05 -58.16
CA ARG A 754 -43.84 22.48 -57.97
C ARG A 754 -42.62 22.92 -58.77
N LEU A 755 -41.58 22.08 -58.86
CA LEU A 755 -40.39 22.37 -59.66
C LEU A 755 -40.76 22.48 -61.14
N ALA A 756 -41.53 21.52 -61.66
CA ALA A 756 -41.97 21.53 -63.05
C ALA A 756 -42.89 22.74 -63.36
N ASP A 757 -43.73 23.17 -62.41
CA ASP A 757 -44.55 24.38 -62.52
C ASP A 757 -43.68 25.65 -62.52
N ALA A 758 -42.74 25.78 -61.59
CA ALA A 758 -41.83 26.93 -61.49
C ALA A 758 -40.94 27.06 -62.75
N GLU A 759 -40.46 25.94 -63.31
CA GLU A 759 -39.69 25.94 -64.56
C GLU A 759 -40.50 26.46 -65.74
N ARG A 760 -41.77 26.04 -65.85
CA ARG A 760 -42.70 26.55 -66.87
C ARG A 760 -42.98 28.04 -66.69
N ALA A 761 -43.22 28.48 -65.45
CA ALA A 761 -43.48 29.88 -65.13
C ALA A 761 -42.28 30.78 -65.47
N ALA A 762 -41.07 30.40 -65.05
CA ALA A 762 -39.83 31.12 -65.36
C ALA A 762 -39.56 31.20 -66.87
N THR A 763 -39.75 30.09 -67.59
CA THR A 763 -39.59 30.07 -69.05
C THR A 763 -40.58 30.99 -69.75
N THR A 764 -41.82 31.04 -69.26
CA THR A 764 -42.87 31.91 -69.82
C THR A 764 -42.56 33.39 -69.55
N ALA A 765 -42.23 33.73 -68.30
CA ALA A 765 -41.89 35.09 -67.91
C ALA A 765 -40.66 35.62 -68.65
N GLN A 766 -39.64 34.78 -68.87
CA GLN A 766 -38.45 35.15 -69.65
C GLN A 766 -38.79 35.43 -71.12
N ARG A 767 -39.62 34.60 -71.76
CA ARG A 767 -40.05 34.84 -73.15
C ARG A 767 -40.83 36.13 -73.30
N ASP A 768 -41.67 36.46 -72.32
CA ASP A 768 -42.40 37.72 -72.30
C ASP A 768 -41.47 38.92 -72.09
N LEU A 769 -40.46 38.80 -71.22
CA LEU A 769 -39.42 39.81 -71.08
C LEU A 769 -38.68 40.06 -72.41
N ASP A 770 -38.17 39.01 -73.06
CA ASP A 770 -37.45 39.12 -74.34
C ASP A 770 -38.31 39.75 -75.45
N ARG A 771 -39.62 39.51 -75.43
CA ARG A 771 -40.57 40.13 -76.38
C ARG A 771 -40.73 41.62 -76.12
N VAL A 772 -40.89 42.01 -74.86
CA VAL A 772 -41.09 43.41 -74.45
C VAL A 772 -39.81 44.23 -74.59
N GLU A 773 -38.64 43.65 -74.29
CA GLU A 773 -37.34 44.27 -74.49
C GLU A 773 -37.07 44.58 -75.96
N ARG A 774 -37.37 43.65 -76.87
CA ARG A 774 -37.24 43.90 -78.32
C ARG A 774 -38.13 45.04 -78.79
N ALA A 775 -39.37 45.11 -78.31
CA ALA A 775 -40.29 46.19 -78.63
C ALA A 775 -39.80 47.55 -78.10
N ALA A 776 -39.31 47.58 -76.86
CA ALA A 776 -38.72 48.77 -76.25
C ALA A 776 -37.49 49.26 -77.04
N ALA A 777 -36.56 48.36 -77.37
CA ALA A 777 -35.36 48.69 -78.13
C ALA A 777 -35.70 49.26 -79.52
N ALA A 778 -36.69 48.70 -80.21
CA ALA A 778 -37.17 49.22 -81.50
C ALA A 778 -37.76 50.64 -81.37
N ALA A 779 -38.54 50.90 -80.32
CA ALA A 779 -39.09 52.23 -80.06
C ALA A 779 -37.99 53.27 -79.76
N SER A 780 -36.94 52.90 -78.99
CA SER A 780 -35.77 53.76 -78.74
C SER A 780 -35.05 54.12 -80.04
N LEU A 781 -34.75 53.11 -80.86
CA LEU A 781 -34.03 53.32 -82.11
C LEU A 781 -34.79 54.25 -83.05
N LEU A 782 -36.11 54.08 -83.18
CA LEU A 782 -36.95 54.93 -84.01
C LEU A 782 -36.92 56.40 -83.54
N TRP A 783 -37.14 56.63 -82.25
CA TRP A 783 -37.18 57.98 -81.68
C TRP A 783 -35.84 58.72 -81.81
N GLU A 784 -34.73 58.05 -81.50
CA GLU A 784 -33.38 58.62 -81.63
C GLU A 784 -33.01 58.97 -83.07
N THR A 785 -33.38 58.12 -84.02
CA THR A 785 -33.06 58.31 -85.44
C THR A 785 -33.80 59.52 -86.01
N LEU A 786 -35.09 59.65 -85.72
CA LEU A 786 -35.89 60.77 -86.23
C LEU A 786 -35.45 62.12 -85.65
N ASN A 787 -35.11 62.18 -84.36
CA ASN A 787 -34.64 63.42 -83.74
C ASN A 787 -33.28 63.89 -84.28
N ARG A 788 -32.39 62.96 -84.66
CA ARG A 788 -31.11 63.28 -85.28
C ARG A 788 -31.28 63.92 -86.66
N ALA A 789 -32.10 63.30 -87.51
CA ALA A 789 -32.38 63.81 -88.85
C ALA A 789 -33.00 65.23 -88.81
N ARG A 790 -33.88 65.50 -87.83
CA ARG A 790 -34.45 66.84 -87.61
C ARG A 790 -33.38 67.90 -87.34
N ALA A 791 -32.37 67.57 -86.53
CA ALA A 791 -31.30 68.51 -86.18
C ALA A 791 -30.40 68.85 -87.38
N GLU A 792 -30.10 67.87 -88.23
CA GLU A 792 -29.25 68.04 -89.41
C GLU A 792 -29.88 68.95 -90.47
N LEU A 793 -31.17 68.75 -90.78
CA LEU A 793 -31.89 69.57 -91.77
C LEU A 793 -31.92 71.06 -91.40
N ARG A 794 -32.07 71.35 -90.10
CA ARG A 794 -32.16 72.72 -89.58
C ARG A 794 -30.89 73.52 -89.81
N ALA A 795 -29.73 72.91 -89.58
CA ALA A 795 -28.44 73.58 -89.71
C ALA A 795 -28.10 74.02 -91.14
N ALA A 796 -28.57 73.28 -92.15
CA ALA A 796 -28.29 73.57 -93.56
C ALA A 796 -28.92 74.88 -94.07
N TYR A 797 -30.00 75.36 -93.43
CA TYR A 797 -30.75 76.51 -93.93
C TYR A 797 -30.21 77.88 -93.48
N GLU A 798 -29.70 78.00 -92.25
CA GLU A 798 -29.32 79.30 -91.66
C GLU A 798 -28.00 79.88 -92.21
N GLU A 799 -27.17 79.04 -92.82
CA GLU A 799 -25.78 79.33 -93.17
C GLU A 799 -25.58 80.45 -94.24
N PRO A 800 -26.38 80.58 -95.32
CA PRO A 800 -26.15 81.59 -96.35
C PRO A 800 -26.30 83.04 -95.85
N PHE A 801 -27.28 83.31 -94.99
CA PHE A 801 -27.48 84.62 -94.35
C PHE A 801 -26.33 84.94 -93.41
N LYS A 802 -25.99 83.98 -92.53
CA LYS A 802 -24.90 84.10 -91.56
C LYS A 802 -23.59 84.48 -92.24
N ARG A 803 -23.25 83.80 -93.34
CA ARG A 803 -22.03 84.10 -94.13
C ARG A 803 -22.03 85.52 -94.67
N ARG A 804 -23.13 86.01 -95.27
CA ARG A 804 -23.18 87.35 -95.89
C ARG A 804 -23.15 88.47 -94.86
N PHE A 805 -23.89 88.32 -93.77
CA PHE A 805 -23.84 89.28 -92.67
C PHE A 805 -22.41 89.37 -92.09
N GLN A 806 -21.78 88.22 -91.86
CA GLN A 806 -20.42 88.11 -91.34
C GLN A 806 -19.38 88.79 -92.27
N GLU A 807 -19.50 88.64 -93.59
CA GLU A 807 -18.63 89.31 -94.58
C GLU A 807 -18.69 90.84 -94.47
N LEU A 808 -19.90 91.43 -94.43
CA LEU A 808 -20.07 92.88 -94.33
C LEU A 808 -19.63 93.40 -92.95
N ALA A 809 -19.95 92.66 -91.89
CA ALA A 809 -19.60 93.05 -90.53
C ALA A 809 -18.09 93.05 -90.27
N ARG A 810 -17.33 92.14 -90.88
CA ARG A 810 -15.86 92.12 -90.78
C ARG A 810 -15.19 93.40 -91.29
N VAL A 811 -15.79 94.08 -92.26
CA VAL A 811 -15.26 95.36 -92.78
C VAL A 811 -15.33 96.46 -91.71
N VAL A 812 -16.37 96.44 -90.87
CA VAL A 812 -16.65 97.49 -89.87
C VAL A 812 -16.05 97.15 -88.51
N PHE A 813 -16.15 95.89 -88.10
CA PHE A 813 -15.81 95.42 -86.76
C PHE A 813 -14.48 94.64 -86.68
N GLY A 814 -13.82 94.41 -87.82
CA GLY A 814 -12.54 93.71 -87.95
C GLY A 814 -12.68 92.23 -88.34
N PRO A 815 -11.60 91.59 -88.80
CA PRO A 815 -11.63 90.20 -89.27
C PRO A 815 -12.02 89.19 -88.18
N ASP A 816 -11.68 89.49 -86.93
CA ASP A 816 -11.86 88.58 -85.77
C ASP A 816 -13.21 88.73 -85.06
N SER A 817 -14.14 89.52 -85.61
CA SER A 817 -15.49 89.62 -85.04
C SER A 817 -16.40 88.53 -85.60
N GLU A 818 -16.99 87.73 -84.73
CA GLU A 818 -18.04 86.76 -85.03
C GLU A 818 -19.38 87.21 -84.43
N PHE A 819 -20.48 86.73 -84.99
CA PHE A 819 -21.82 87.10 -84.55
C PHE A 819 -22.69 85.85 -84.38
N VAL A 820 -23.47 85.85 -83.32
CA VAL A 820 -24.44 84.80 -83.05
C VAL A 820 -25.82 85.28 -83.46
N LEU A 821 -26.47 84.47 -84.29
CA LEU A 821 -27.81 84.69 -84.78
C LEU A 821 -28.79 83.78 -84.03
N GLY A 822 -29.96 84.31 -83.70
CA GLY A 822 -31.07 83.56 -83.12
C GLY A 822 -31.89 82.81 -84.16
N GLU A 823 -32.91 82.09 -83.71
CA GLU A 823 -33.80 81.30 -84.58
C GLU A 823 -34.56 82.15 -85.61
N ASP A 824 -34.73 83.45 -85.36
CA ASP A 824 -35.37 84.43 -86.25
C ASP A 824 -34.36 85.21 -87.12
N LEU A 825 -33.10 84.74 -87.17
CA LEU A 825 -31.97 85.41 -87.82
C LEU A 825 -31.67 86.82 -87.25
N GLY A 826 -32.18 87.13 -86.06
CA GLY A 826 -31.81 88.32 -85.30
C GLY A 826 -30.40 88.20 -84.72
N ILE A 827 -29.68 89.32 -84.61
CA ILE A 827 -28.34 89.33 -84.01
C ILE A 827 -28.50 89.33 -82.50
N GLU A 828 -28.19 88.20 -81.87
CA GLU A 828 -28.28 88.05 -80.41
C GLU A 828 -27.01 88.53 -79.70
N ALA A 829 -25.85 88.27 -80.30
CA ALA A 829 -24.58 88.63 -79.69
C ALA A 829 -23.46 88.84 -80.70
N ARG A 830 -22.48 89.64 -80.30
CA ARG A 830 -21.17 89.77 -80.95
C ARG A 830 -20.13 89.03 -80.13
N VAL A 831 -19.33 88.21 -80.79
CA VAL A 831 -18.17 87.52 -80.21
C VAL A 831 -16.90 88.19 -80.73
N GLN A 832 -16.05 88.66 -79.83
CA GLN A 832 -14.74 89.22 -80.18
C GLN A 832 -13.68 88.65 -79.23
N GLN A 833 -12.64 88.01 -79.79
CA GLN A 833 -11.55 87.37 -79.01
C GLN A 833 -12.07 86.42 -77.91
N GLY A 834 -13.13 85.66 -78.19
CA GLY A 834 -13.74 84.71 -77.25
C GLY A 834 -14.73 85.32 -76.24
N LEU A 835 -14.89 86.65 -76.20
CA LEU A 835 -15.88 87.30 -75.35
C LEU A 835 -17.20 87.46 -76.12
N ARG A 836 -18.26 86.81 -75.64
CA ARG A 836 -19.64 87.03 -76.10
C ARG A 836 -20.22 88.27 -75.41
N LEU A 837 -20.68 89.23 -76.20
CA LEU A 837 -21.38 90.42 -75.75
C LEU A 837 -22.75 90.43 -76.42
N ASP A 838 -23.81 90.29 -75.62
CA ASP A 838 -25.18 90.34 -76.12
C ASP A 838 -25.50 91.73 -76.70
N THR A 839 -26.35 91.77 -77.73
CA THR A 839 -26.59 92.98 -78.53
C THR A 839 -27.08 94.15 -77.69
N GLU A 840 -27.88 93.90 -76.65
CA GLU A 840 -28.38 94.92 -75.71
C GLU A 840 -27.28 95.66 -74.93
N LEU A 841 -26.11 95.02 -74.77
CA LEU A 841 -24.96 95.58 -74.05
C LEU A 841 -24.02 96.39 -74.95
N LEU A 842 -24.27 96.42 -76.27
CA LEU A 842 -23.48 97.19 -77.22
C LEU A 842 -23.87 98.68 -77.16
N SER A 843 -22.93 99.56 -77.51
CA SER A 843 -23.24 100.99 -77.61
C SER A 843 -24.28 101.26 -78.70
N GLY A 844 -25.11 102.30 -78.54
CA GLY A 844 -26.15 102.64 -79.52
C GLY A 844 -25.59 102.80 -80.95
N GLY A 845 -24.41 103.40 -81.12
CA GLY A 845 -23.76 103.47 -82.44
C GLY A 845 -23.30 102.11 -83.00
N ALA A 846 -22.94 101.15 -82.14
CA ALA A 846 -22.61 99.79 -82.57
C ALA A 846 -23.86 98.99 -82.96
N GLN A 847 -24.94 99.12 -82.20
CA GLN A 847 -26.25 98.53 -82.53
C GLN A 847 -26.77 99.09 -83.87
N GLU A 848 -26.68 100.41 -84.06
CA GLU A 848 -27.05 101.09 -85.31
C GLU A 848 -26.31 100.52 -86.51
N GLN A 849 -24.99 100.31 -86.37
CA GLN A 849 -24.16 99.72 -87.42
C GLN A 849 -24.53 98.26 -87.70
N LEU A 850 -24.78 97.45 -86.67
CA LEU A 850 -25.13 96.04 -86.85
C LEU A 850 -26.48 95.86 -87.52
N LEU A 851 -27.48 96.64 -87.12
CA LEU A 851 -28.79 96.61 -87.79
C LEU A 851 -28.69 97.11 -89.22
N LEU A 852 -27.93 98.16 -89.48
CA LEU A 852 -27.68 98.62 -90.84
C LEU A 852 -26.99 97.52 -91.67
N LEU A 853 -25.96 96.87 -91.13
CA LEU A 853 -25.28 95.76 -91.81
C LEU A 853 -26.21 94.56 -92.08
N ALA A 854 -27.12 94.24 -91.16
CA ALA A 854 -28.12 93.20 -91.37
C ALA A 854 -29.06 93.54 -92.53
N ARG A 855 -29.54 94.80 -92.58
CA ARG A 855 -30.35 95.31 -93.71
C ARG A 855 -29.57 95.26 -95.02
N LEU A 856 -28.29 95.65 -94.99
CA LEU A 856 -27.41 95.58 -96.16
C LEU A 856 -27.11 94.12 -96.59
N ALA A 857 -27.06 93.17 -95.65
CA ALA A 857 -26.92 91.75 -95.95
C ALA A 857 -28.17 91.21 -96.64
N VAL A 858 -29.36 91.58 -96.17
CA VAL A 858 -30.63 91.29 -96.85
C VAL A 858 -30.66 91.95 -98.24
N ALA A 859 -30.25 93.21 -98.36
CA ALA A 859 -30.13 93.88 -99.66
C ALA A 859 -29.19 93.14 -100.60
N THR A 860 -28.07 92.61 -100.11
CA THR A 860 -27.09 91.86 -100.92
C THR A 860 -27.68 90.53 -101.39
N LEU A 861 -28.44 89.85 -100.54
CA LEU A 861 -29.10 88.58 -100.86
C LEU A 861 -30.23 88.78 -101.87
N ALA A 862 -31.09 89.78 -101.66
CA ALA A 862 -32.13 90.18 -102.60
C ALA A 862 -31.53 90.74 -103.90
N GLY A 863 -30.43 91.47 -103.78
CA GLY A 863 -29.75 92.22 -104.84
C GLY A 863 -29.19 91.40 -106.01
N ARG A 864 -29.13 90.07 -105.88
CA ARG A 864 -28.77 89.15 -106.97
C ARG A 864 -29.79 89.17 -108.11
N GLU A 865 -31.04 89.51 -107.81
CA GLU A 865 -32.14 89.58 -108.79
C GLU A 865 -32.34 90.99 -109.37
N GLY A 866 -31.57 91.99 -108.90
CA GLY A 866 -31.60 93.37 -109.40
C GLY A 866 -31.23 94.41 -108.35
N SER A 867 -31.09 95.68 -108.76
CA SER A 867 -30.84 96.78 -107.83
C SER A 867 -32.07 97.05 -106.96
N VAL A 868 -31.91 97.01 -105.63
CA VAL A 868 -32.90 97.45 -104.65
C VAL A 868 -32.59 98.88 -104.16
N PRO A 869 -33.61 99.69 -103.82
CA PRO A 869 -33.40 101.02 -103.27
C PRO A 869 -33.20 100.94 -101.74
N ILE A 870 -32.20 101.65 -101.23
CA ILE A 870 -31.88 101.74 -99.81
C ILE A 870 -31.97 103.21 -99.42
N PHE A 871 -32.86 103.54 -98.48
CA PHE A 871 -33.07 104.91 -98.02
C PHE A 871 -32.54 105.06 -96.60
N LEU A 872 -31.65 106.03 -96.38
CA LEU A 872 -31.01 106.29 -95.08
C LEU A 872 -31.29 107.73 -94.64
N ASP A 873 -32.19 107.94 -93.69
CA ASP A 873 -32.49 109.25 -93.11
C ASP A 873 -31.70 109.49 -91.81
N ASP A 874 -30.72 110.38 -91.90
CA ASP A 874 -29.81 110.84 -90.84
C ASP A 874 -29.06 109.74 -90.07
N ALA A 875 -28.84 108.58 -90.69
CA ALA A 875 -28.15 107.44 -90.11
C ALA A 875 -26.69 107.75 -89.68
N LEU A 876 -26.15 106.90 -88.80
CA LEU A 876 -24.77 106.94 -88.28
C LEU A 876 -24.45 108.16 -87.40
N GLY A 877 -25.46 108.82 -86.84
CA GLY A 877 -25.29 110.03 -86.02
C GLY A 877 -24.48 109.83 -84.74
N PHE A 878 -24.47 108.60 -84.19
CA PHE A 878 -23.78 108.26 -82.95
C PHE A 878 -22.52 107.39 -83.17
N SER A 879 -22.08 107.26 -84.41
CA SER A 879 -20.93 106.43 -84.79
C SER A 879 -19.61 107.20 -84.67
N ASP A 880 -18.53 106.53 -84.26
CA ASP A 880 -17.21 107.17 -84.20
C ASP A 880 -16.60 107.36 -85.60
N PRO A 881 -15.68 108.32 -85.79
CA PRO A 881 -15.12 108.62 -87.12
C PRO A 881 -14.39 107.47 -87.80
N ARG A 882 -13.86 106.47 -87.06
CA ARG A 882 -13.21 105.29 -87.68
C ARG A 882 -14.27 104.36 -88.26
N ARG A 883 -15.34 104.10 -87.51
CA ARG A 883 -16.42 103.22 -87.99
C ARG A 883 -17.27 103.86 -89.08
N ILE A 884 -17.47 105.18 -89.05
CA ILE A 884 -18.07 105.92 -90.16
C ILE A 884 -17.27 105.70 -91.46
N ARG A 885 -15.93 105.74 -91.41
CA ARG A 885 -15.09 105.43 -92.59
C ARG A 885 -15.30 104.02 -93.12
N ALA A 886 -15.35 103.04 -92.23
CA ALA A 886 -15.56 101.65 -92.62
C ALA A 886 -16.97 101.45 -93.21
N MET A 887 -17.99 102.06 -92.60
CA MET A 887 -19.35 102.04 -93.13
C MET A 887 -19.46 102.72 -94.50
N ASN A 888 -18.79 103.86 -94.71
CA ASN A 888 -18.73 104.51 -96.02
C ASN A 888 -18.07 103.62 -97.09
N THR A 889 -17.14 102.74 -96.69
CA THR A 889 -16.55 101.75 -97.59
C THR A 889 -17.58 100.69 -97.98
N VAL A 890 -18.35 100.18 -97.02
CA VAL A 890 -19.44 99.22 -97.25
C VAL A 890 -20.54 99.83 -98.14
N LEU A 891 -21.02 101.03 -97.80
CA LEU A 891 -22.02 101.77 -98.59
C LEU A 891 -21.53 102.06 -100.01
N GLY A 892 -20.27 102.45 -100.18
CA GLY A 892 -19.68 102.68 -101.50
C GLY A 892 -19.55 101.41 -102.35
N GLN A 893 -19.25 100.26 -101.73
CA GLN A 893 -19.20 98.98 -102.44
C GLN A 893 -20.60 98.54 -102.88
N LEU A 894 -21.58 98.60 -101.98
CA LEU A 894 -22.98 98.25 -102.27
C LEU A 894 -23.61 99.23 -103.27
N GLY A 895 -23.26 100.50 -103.21
CA GLY A 895 -23.70 101.52 -104.16
C GLY A 895 -23.33 101.20 -105.61
N LYS A 896 -22.34 100.34 -105.89
CA LYS A 896 -22.06 99.90 -107.27
C LYS A 896 -23.16 99.04 -107.88
N GLN A 897 -23.94 98.37 -107.03
CA GLN A 897 -24.98 97.41 -107.43
C GLN A 897 -26.38 97.88 -107.03
N HIS A 898 -26.48 98.77 -106.06
CA HIS A 898 -27.73 99.24 -105.47
C HIS A 898 -27.85 100.75 -105.52
N GLN A 899 -29.09 101.22 -105.50
CA GLN A 899 -29.41 102.63 -105.37
C GLN A 899 -29.48 102.97 -103.88
N ILE A 900 -28.56 103.78 -103.38
CA ILE A 900 -28.53 104.21 -101.98
C ILE A 900 -28.78 105.71 -101.92
N VAL A 901 -29.82 106.13 -101.22
CA VAL A 901 -30.17 107.53 -101.03
C VAL A 901 -30.05 107.88 -99.56
N VAL A 902 -29.13 108.78 -99.24
CA VAL A 902 -28.83 109.24 -97.88
C VAL A 902 -29.33 110.68 -97.72
N PHE A 903 -30.18 110.93 -96.73
CA PHE A 903 -30.56 112.27 -96.29
C PHE A 903 -29.78 112.61 -95.02
N THR A 904 -29.06 113.73 -94.96
CA THR A 904 -28.29 114.07 -93.76
C THR A 904 -28.11 115.57 -93.50
N CYS A 905 -27.90 115.96 -92.23
CA CYS A 905 -27.49 117.32 -91.85
C CYS A 905 -25.98 117.53 -91.88
N ASP A 906 -25.21 116.45 -91.75
CA ASP A 906 -23.75 116.52 -91.62
C ASP A 906 -23.11 115.74 -92.77
N VAL A 907 -22.72 116.49 -93.79
CA VAL A 907 -22.08 115.96 -94.99
C VAL A 907 -20.80 115.20 -94.66
N ASN A 908 -20.07 115.62 -93.61
CA ASN A 908 -18.80 115.03 -93.24
C ASN A 908 -18.93 113.56 -92.79
N ARG A 909 -20.15 113.10 -92.46
CA ARG A 909 -20.39 111.67 -92.18
C ARG A 909 -20.27 110.81 -93.43
N PHE A 910 -20.60 111.34 -94.61
CA PHE A 910 -20.70 110.55 -95.84
C PHE A 910 -19.75 111.03 -96.96
N ASP A 911 -18.97 112.09 -96.71
CA ASP A 911 -18.01 112.71 -97.63
C ASP A 911 -16.96 111.75 -98.23
N ARG A 912 -16.68 110.64 -97.54
CA ARG A 912 -15.69 109.63 -97.94
C ARG A 912 -16.25 108.50 -98.80
N ILE A 913 -17.54 108.51 -99.12
CA ILE A 913 -18.10 107.50 -100.03
C ILE A 913 -17.59 107.78 -101.44
N SER A 914 -16.77 106.86 -101.94
CA SER A 914 -16.18 106.97 -103.28
C SER A 914 -17.27 106.98 -104.36
N GLY A 915 -17.32 108.03 -105.17
CA GLY A 915 -18.28 108.18 -106.26
C GLY A 915 -19.69 108.64 -105.84
N ALA A 916 -19.87 109.05 -104.58
CA ALA A 916 -21.16 109.59 -104.13
C ALA A 916 -21.46 110.95 -104.79
N GLN A 917 -22.73 111.15 -105.16
CA GLN A 917 -23.24 112.42 -105.65
C GLN A 917 -23.80 113.22 -104.47
N PHE A 918 -23.32 114.44 -104.27
CA PHE A 918 -23.79 115.32 -103.20
C PHE A 918 -24.74 116.37 -103.76
N THR A 919 -25.96 116.39 -103.26
CA THR A 919 -27.00 117.34 -103.67
C THR A 919 -27.40 118.18 -102.47
N GLN A 920 -27.20 119.50 -102.56
CA GLN A 920 -27.63 120.42 -101.51
C GLN A 920 -29.09 120.84 -101.71
N LEU A 921 -29.91 120.71 -100.67
CA LEU A 921 -31.25 121.29 -100.64
C LEU A 921 -31.15 122.80 -100.37
N GLY A 922 -31.59 123.62 -101.33
CA GLY A 922 -31.56 125.09 -101.24
C GLY A 922 -32.61 125.64 -100.26
N SER A 923 -32.30 126.77 -99.60
CA SER A 923 -33.25 127.48 -98.74
C SER A 923 -34.33 128.18 -99.58
N ALA A 924 -35.53 127.62 -99.63
CA ALA A 924 -36.69 128.26 -100.24
C ALA A 924 -37.34 129.25 -99.25
N ARG A 925 -37.66 130.46 -99.75
CA ARG A 925 -38.56 131.46 -99.19
C ARG A 925 -39.87 131.41 -99.95
#